data_AF-A0A2G9MQC4-F1
#
_entry.id   AF-A0A2G9MQC4-F1
#
_cell.length_a   1.000
_cell.length_b   1.000
_cell.length_c   1.000
_cell.angle_alpha   90.00
_cell.angle_beta   90.00
_cell.angle_gamma   90.00
#
_symmetry.space_group_name_H-M   'P 1'
#
loop_
_entity.id
_entity.type
_entity.pdbx_description
1 polymer ?
#
loop_
_entity_poly.entity_id
_entity_poly.type
_entity_poly.pdbx_seq_one_letter_code
_entity_poly.pdbx_strand_id
1 'polypeptide(L)'
;MVKFKKKILVTSALPYVNNVPHLGTMVCIISADVYTRFLRLKKADVISVLGTDEHGTTTESIAMSMGLTPQQAVDHFFKIHKEVYEWFNCSFDCFGRTSSKENIEVTQDIFLKLHKGGFILEKEEEQMFDEKVSKFLSDRFIEGTCPYCKYEDARGDQCDKCGKLLNPTELIKPRSKLSGTTPVLKSTKHLYIKLNELQPEIEKLLEEKKETWSENAITTTKAWLNEGLRERAITRDLEWGIKVPLKGYENKVFYVWFDAPIGYIAITKEFRKDWKEWWHNSKDVRLVQFMGKDNIPFHSVLFPASLIGADDNYTIIDTLNANEYLNYEDTKFSKSRGIGVFGDDAKETGIDADSWRYYLMINRPEKTDTKFTWKDLQEKVNNELAGNLGNLVNRTLTFINKFSDGQIKEITEHFDYDEDIEKILEAYEKIELKKALKQIMSLSKKANQYFQEQKPWEIIKSDVKKAENALAVLANMIKDLAILVQPIMPSISDNIFEQLNLERLYSLDLLKNKISNHSIGTPKVLFKKLEDEQISELQEKFSGKQIKLPKEDKEPENDKSKLTQTKEALSKFDLRVAEIISVEKHPQADKLFIEKISLGDEQRTIVSGLVGHYSAEELVGKKIVVVYNLKPAELRGVLSQGMLLAAGQGKKVGLVLCPDAKPGTKLMFKDVQMNPEKEVSIDEFFSVELRAEKGKVFAESIELIGAKTTIDKDLEGKVK
;
A
#
# COMPACT_ATOMS: atom_id res chain seq x y z
N MET A 1 46.46 -6.26 -14.94
CA MET A 1 45.83 -5.27 -14.04
C MET A 1 44.47 -5.82 -13.64
N VAL A 2 44.31 -6.22 -12.37
CA VAL A 2 43.01 -6.62 -11.83
C VAL A 2 42.14 -5.36 -11.80
N LYS A 3 41.20 -5.23 -12.74
CA LYS A 3 40.13 -4.23 -12.61
C LYS A 3 39.38 -4.60 -11.34
N PHE A 4 39.62 -3.91 -10.22
CA PHE A 4 38.84 -4.07 -9.01
C PHE A 4 37.37 -3.88 -9.41
N LYS A 5 36.58 -4.97 -9.38
CA LYS A 5 35.13 -4.87 -9.55
C LYS A 5 34.65 -3.98 -8.40
N LYS A 6 34.05 -2.83 -8.71
CA LYS A 6 33.47 -1.95 -7.69
C LYS A 6 32.53 -2.76 -6.81
N LYS A 7 32.71 -2.67 -5.50
CA LYS A 7 31.79 -3.22 -4.50
C LYS A 7 30.45 -2.51 -4.64
N ILE A 8 29.34 -3.23 -4.52
CA ILE A 8 27.99 -2.65 -4.65
C ILE A 8 27.27 -2.76 -3.32
N LEU A 9 26.90 -1.61 -2.77
CA LEU A 9 26.17 -1.51 -1.52
C LEU A 9 24.73 -1.12 -1.83
N VAL A 10 23.79 -1.99 -1.54
CA VAL A 10 22.36 -1.74 -1.78
C VAL A 10 21.68 -1.46 -0.45
N THR A 11 20.90 -0.39 -0.36
CA THR A 11 20.03 -0.15 0.80
C THR A 11 18.59 0.05 0.35
N SER A 12 17.65 -0.30 1.23
CA SER A 12 16.26 0.13 1.10
C SER A 12 15.91 1.04 2.27
N ALA A 13 15.01 2.01 2.04
CA ALA A 13 14.53 2.92 3.07
C ALA A 13 14.16 2.18 4.34
N LEU A 14 14.65 2.64 5.49
CA LEU A 14 14.32 2.04 6.77
C LEU A 14 12.83 2.25 7.07
N PRO A 15 12.00 1.19 7.07
CA PRO A 15 10.61 1.27 7.46
C PRO A 15 10.51 1.71 8.92
N TYR A 16 9.65 2.69 9.16
CA TYR A 16 9.38 3.18 10.51
C TYR A 16 8.66 2.09 11.32
N VAL A 17 9.18 1.77 12.51
CA VAL A 17 8.80 0.59 13.30
C VAL A 17 7.47 0.75 14.06
N ASN A 18 6.73 1.80 13.77
CA ASN A 18 5.54 2.18 14.50
C ASN A 18 4.28 1.46 14.00
N ASN A 19 4.37 0.72 12.90
CA ASN A 19 3.25 0.01 12.31
C ASN A 19 3.74 -1.10 11.39
N VAL A 20 2.89 -2.11 11.16
CA VAL A 20 3.17 -3.16 10.19
C VAL A 20 3.34 -2.53 8.79
N PRO A 21 4.35 -2.93 7.99
CA PRO A 21 4.53 -2.40 6.64
C PRO A 21 3.34 -2.79 5.75
N HIS A 22 2.82 -1.85 4.97
CA HIS A 22 1.80 -2.15 3.96
C HIS A 22 2.43 -2.48 2.61
N LEU A 23 1.64 -3.01 1.67
CA LEU A 23 2.14 -3.37 0.34
C LEU A 23 2.87 -2.22 -0.39
N GLY A 24 2.46 -0.98 -0.16
CA GLY A 24 3.16 0.21 -0.69
C GLY A 24 4.57 0.39 -0.13
N THR A 25 4.78 0.16 1.18
CA THR A 25 6.12 0.11 1.78
C THR A 25 6.92 -1.07 1.23
N MET A 26 6.27 -2.22 1.01
CA MET A 26 6.94 -3.41 0.48
C MET A 26 7.51 -3.20 -0.92
N VAL A 27 6.98 -2.28 -1.73
CA VAL A 27 7.48 -2.01 -3.08
C VAL A 27 8.97 -1.63 -3.09
N CYS A 28 9.42 -0.69 -2.23
CA CYS A 28 10.83 -0.28 -2.23
C CYS A 28 11.74 -1.36 -1.64
N ILE A 29 11.24 -2.13 -0.65
CA ILE A 29 11.96 -3.24 -0.02
C ILE A 29 12.19 -4.36 -1.04
N ILE A 30 11.12 -4.80 -1.72
CA ILE A 30 11.21 -5.83 -2.77
C ILE A 30 12.03 -5.33 -3.95
N SER A 31 11.96 -4.04 -4.32
CA SER A 31 12.80 -3.48 -5.39
C SER A 31 14.29 -3.64 -5.09
N ALA A 32 14.70 -3.35 -3.85
CA ALA A 32 16.09 -3.52 -3.42
C ALA A 32 16.52 -4.99 -3.41
N ASP A 33 15.65 -5.88 -2.92
CA ASP A 33 15.90 -7.32 -2.92
C ASP A 33 16.03 -7.89 -4.35
N VAL A 34 15.14 -7.51 -5.26
CA VAL A 34 15.18 -7.89 -6.68
C VAL A 34 16.51 -7.48 -7.30
N TYR A 35 16.91 -6.22 -7.12
CA TYR A 35 18.18 -5.76 -7.69
C TYR A 35 19.39 -6.46 -7.06
N THR A 36 19.36 -6.69 -5.76
CA THR A 36 20.42 -7.43 -5.04
C THR A 36 20.55 -8.86 -5.57
N ARG A 37 19.43 -9.58 -5.75
CA ARG A 37 19.42 -10.93 -6.32
C ARG A 37 20.00 -10.95 -7.73
N PHE A 38 19.61 -10.00 -8.59
CA PHE A 38 20.20 -9.84 -9.92
C PHE A 38 21.73 -9.65 -9.88
N LEU A 39 22.22 -8.79 -8.99
CA LEU A 39 23.67 -8.59 -8.79
C LEU A 39 24.37 -9.87 -8.31
N ARG A 40 23.73 -10.65 -7.46
CA ARG A 40 24.26 -11.97 -7.03
C ARG A 40 24.31 -12.97 -8.19
N LEU A 41 23.29 -13.00 -9.07
CA LEU A 41 23.32 -13.83 -10.29
C LEU A 41 24.50 -13.47 -11.21
N LYS A 42 24.88 -12.19 -11.26
CA LYS A 42 26.07 -11.66 -11.95
C LYS A 42 27.39 -11.96 -11.23
N LYS A 43 27.38 -12.60 -10.06
CA LYS A 43 28.55 -12.80 -9.21
C LYS A 43 29.25 -11.46 -8.89
N ALA A 44 28.46 -10.41 -8.66
CA ALA A 44 28.97 -9.13 -8.17
C ALA A 44 29.31 -9.23 -6.67
N ASP A 45 30.30 -8.45 -6.23
CA ASP A 45 30.56 -8.26 -4.80
C ASP A 45 29.52 -7.26 -4.26
N VAL A 46 28.45 -7.79 -3.68
CA VAL A 46 27.27 -7.03 -3.25
C VAL A 46 26.90 -7.35 -1.82
N ILE A 47 26.58 -6.32 -1.04
CA ILE A 47 25.86 -6.45 0.22
C ILE A 47 24.59 -5.59 0.18
N SER A 48 23.58 -6.04 0.90
CA SER A 48 22.27 -5.42 1.00
C SER A 48 21.89 -5.17 2.45
N VAL A 49 21.42 -3.96 2.74
CA VAL A 49 21.18 -3.46 4.10
C VAL A 49 19.74 -2.96 4.22
N LEU A 50 19.06 -3.44 5.25
CA LEU A 50 17.74 -2.99 5.70
C LEU A 50 17.76 -2.92 7.24
N GLY A 51 16.75 -2.30 7.82
CA GLY A 51 16.49 -2.36 9.24
C GLY A 51 15.16 -1.71 9.58
N THR A 52 14.97 -1.38 10.84
CA THR A 52 13.83 -0.60 11.33
C THR A 52 14.30 0.76 11.82
N ASP A 53 13.52 1.79 11.48
CA ASP A 53 13.69 3.12 12.08
C ASP A 53 12.82 3.23 13.33
N GLU A 54 13.46 3.40 14.48
CA GLU A 54 12.87 3.16 15.80
C GLU A 54 12.67 4.40 16.66
N HIS A 55 13.27 5.54 16.31
CA HIS A 55 13.27 6.74 17.16
C HIS A 55 12.11 7.70 16.87
N GLY A 56 11.93 8.70 17.74
CA GLY A 56 10.99 9.80 17.52
C GLY A 56 9.65 9.69 18.25
N THR A 57 8.88 10.78 18.19
CA THR A 57 7.68 11.01 19.01
C THR A 57 6.56 10.01 18.76
N THR A 58 6.47 9.49 17.53
CA THR A 58 5.42 8.54 17.17
C THR A 58 5.64 7.20 17.86
N THR A 59 6.89 6.75 18.01
CA THR A 59 7.21 5.55 18.80
C THR A 59 6.77 5.73 20.26
N GLU A 60 7.06 6.87 20.89
CA GLU A 60 6.61 7.16 22.25
C GLU A 60 5.07 7.14 22.36
N SER A 61 4.38 7.71 21.37
CA SER A 61 2.91 7.77 21.34
C SER A 61 2.29 6.38 21.23
N ILE A 62 2.88 5.50 20.40
CA ILE A 62 2.39 4.14 20.22
C ILE A 62 2.70 3.29 21.45
N ALA A 63 3.92 3.39 21.99
CA ALA A 63 4.28 2.74 23.23
C ALA A 63 3.30 3.10 24.35
N MET A 64 2.98 4.39 24.51
CA MET A 64 1.98 4.86 25.46
C MET A 64 0.59 4.26 25.20
N SER A 65 0.14 4.22 23.94
CA SER A 65 -1.16 3.63 23.58
C SER A 65 -1.26 2.13 23.87
N MET A 66 -0.12 1.42 23.85
CA MET A 66 -0.02 -0.01 24.13
C MET A 66 0.28 -0.31 25.61
N GLY A 67 0.50 0.72 26.43
CA GLY A 67 0.93 0.55 27.82
C GLY A 67 2.35 -0.05 27.96
N LEU A 68 3.21 0.18 26.97
CA LEU A 68 4.58 -0.33 26.88
C LEU A 68 5.61 0.78 27.00
N THR A 69 6.86 0.42 27.30
CA THR A 69 7.99 1.35 27.09
C THR A 69 8.31 1.47 25.60
N PRO A 70 8.96 2.56 25.14
CA PRO A 70 9.39 2.69 23.75
C PRO A 70 10.22 1.49 23.28
N GLN A 71 11.19 1.02 24.09
CA GLN A 71 12.00 -0.16 23.78
C GLN A 71 11.13 -1.41 23.54
N GLN A 72 10.16 -1.68 24.42
CA GLN A 72 9.27 -2.84 24.26
C GLN A 72 8.40 -2.74 23.00
N ALA A 73 7.93 -1.54 22.65
CA ALA A 73 7.15 -1.33 21.44
C ALA A 73 7.99 -1.59 20.18
N VAL A 74 9.21 -1.06 20.13
CA VAL A 74 10.09 -1.27 18.96
C VAL A 74 10.55 -2.73 18.84
N ASP A 75 10.79 -3.42 19.96
CA ASP A 75 11.11 -4.86 19.97
C ASP A 75 9.97 -5.71 19.39
N HIS A 76 8.73 -5.35 19.75
CA HIS A 76 7.53 -6.01 19.25
C HIS A 76 7.40 -5.86 17.73
N PHE A 77 7.49 -4.63 17.21
CA PHE A 77 7.32 -4.38 15.78
C PHE A 77 8.54 -4.81 14.96
N PHE A 78 9.77 -4.77 15.49
CA PHE A 78 10.95 -5.31 14.83
C PHE A 78 10.76 -6.79 14.47
N LYS A 79 10.22 -7.58 15.40
CA LYS A 79 9.89 -8.98 15.16
C LYS A 79 8.87 -9.14 14.03
N ILE A 80 7.80 -8.35 14.03
CA ILE A 80 6.78 -8.39 12.97
C ILE A 80 7.39 -8.06 11.60
N HIS A 81 8.18 -6.99 11.52
CA HIS A 81 8.85 -6.60 10.28
C HIS A 81 9.75 -7.72 9.76
N LYS A 82 10.55 -8.33 10.64
CA LYS A 82 11.39 -9.48 10.30
C LYS A 82 10.58 -10.63 9.69
N GLU A 83 9.52 -11.05 10.37
CA GLU A 83 8.66 -12.15 9.92
C GLU A 83 8.00 -11.86 8.57
N VAL A 84 7.56 -10.61 8.35
CA VAL A 84 7.01 -10.17 7.06
C VAL A 84 8.07 -10.27 5.97
N TYR A 85 9.27 -9.74 6.19
CA TYR A 85 10.33 -9.73 5.17
C TYR A 85 10.83 -11.13 4.85
N GLU A 86 10.94 -12.01 5.85
CA GLU A 86 11.25 -13.42 5.66
C GLU A 86 10.16 -14.13 4.83
N TRP A 87 8.88 -13.87 5.13
CA TRP A 87 7.76 -14.46 4.38
C TRP A 87 7.70 -13.99 2.92
N PHE A 88 7.94 -12.70 2.67
CA PHE A 88 8.11 -12.15 1.32
C PHE A 88 9.42 -12.57 0.63
N ASN A 89 10.22 -13.45 1.25
CA ASN A 89 11.49 -13.95 0.74
C ASN A 89 12.45 -12.81 0.36
N CYS A 90 12.55 -11.79 1.22
CA CYS A 90 13.56 -10.74 1.11
C CYS A 90 14.89 -11.25 1.66
N SER A 91 15.97 -11.07 0.91
CA SER A 91 17.29 -11.67 1.17
C SER A 91 18.35 -10.64 1.52
N PHE A 92 18.06 -9.77 2.49
CA PHE A 92 19.01 -8.76 2.97
C PHE A 92 20.16 -9.41 3.74
N ASP A 93 21.40 -8.95 3.50
CA ASP A 93 22.59 -9.45 4.21
C ASP A 93 22.67 -8.93 5.64
N CYS A 94 22.20 -7.70 5.85
CA CYS A 94 22.14 -7.04 7.17
C CYS A 94 20.71 -6.55 7.42
N PHE A 95 20.08 -7.01 8.51
CA PHE A 95 18.78 -6.53 8.97
C PHE A 95 18.87 -6.11 10.45
N GLY A 96 19.13 -4.84 10.69
CA GLY A 96 19.39 -4.28 12.03
C GLY A 96 18.41 -3.20 12.47
N ARG A 97 18.80 -2.38 13.44
CA ARG A 97 17.91 -1.46 14.16
C ARG A 97 18.58 -0.10 14.39
N THR A 98 17.84 1.00 14.29
CA THR A 98 18.41 2.33 14.61
C THR A 98 18.57 2.57 16.12
N SER A 99 17.95 1.75 16.98
CA SER A 99 18.16 1.81 18.44
C SER A 99 19.42 1.07 18.92
N SER A 100 20.27 0.58 18.00
CA SER A 100 21.47 -0.19 18.35
C SER A 100 22.57 0.68 18.94
N LYS A 101 23.49 0.05 19.69
CA LYS A 101 24.68 0.73 20.24
C LYS A 101 25.55 1.30 19.12
N GLU A 102 25.68 0.56 18.03
CA GLU A 102 26.45 0.94 16.86
C GLU A 102 25.90 2.22 16.23
N ASN A 103 24.57 2.40 16.20
CA ASN A 103 23.97 3.61 15.67
C ASN A 103 24.23 4.81 16.57
N ILE A 104 24.12 4.65 17.89
CA ILE A 104 24.51 5.69 18.85
C ILE A 104 25.95 6.15 18.60
N GLU A 105 26.88 5.20 18.48
CA GLU A 105 28.30 5.50 18.26
C GLU A 105 28.55 6.24 16.93
N VAL A 106 27.97 5.76 15.81
CA VAL A 106 28.20 6.34 14.48
C VAL A 106 27.51 7.71 14.34
N THR A 107 26.29 7.87 14.82
CA THR A 107 25.58 9.16 14.80
C THR A 107 26.33 10.21 15.60
N GLN A 108 26.79 9.88 16.81
CA GLN A 108 27.55 10.81 17.64
C GLN A 108 28.89 11.18 17.00
N ASP A 109 29.58 10.24 16.37
CA ASP A 109 30.84 10.48 15.65
C ASP A 109 30.66 11.44 14.46
N ILE A 110 29.68 11.17 13.58
CA ILE A 110 29.35 12.06 12.45
C ILE A 110 28.97 13.45 12.93
N PHE A 111 28.13 13.54 13.97
CA PHE A 111 27.76 14.82 14.57
C PHE A 111 28.97 15.60 15.11
N LEU A 112 29.86 14.95 15.85
CA LEU A 112 31.03 15.61 16.43
C LEU A 112 31.99 16.13 15.34
N LYS A 113 32.11 15.40 14.22
CA LYS A 113 32.87 15.86 13.03
C LYS A 113 32.23 17.09 12.39
N LEU A 114 30.92 17.06 12.14
CA LEU A 114 30.17 18.22 11.63
C LEU A 114 30.30 19.44 12.55
N HIS A 115 30.20 19.22 13.87
CA HIS A 115 30.35 20.26 14.88
C HIS A 115 31.76 20.86 14.87
N LYS A 116 32.80 20.01 14.83
CA LYS A 116 34.20 20.45 14.70
C LYS A 116 34.47 21.17 13.39
N GLY A 117 33.80 20.78 12.30
CA GLY A 117 33.87 21.41 10.99
C GLY A 117 33.12 22.74 10.87
N GLY A 118 32.39 23.17 11.90
CA GLY A 118 31.66 24.44 11.90
C GLY A 118 30.30 24.41 11.17
N PHE A 119 29.82 23.21 10.80
CA PHE A 119 28.54 23.01 10.10
C PHE A 119 27.33 22.89 11.05
N ILE A 120 27.55 23.01 12.36
CA ILE A 120 26.51 23.00 13.37
C ILE A 120 26.36 24.40 13.97
N LEU A 121 25.12 24.86 14.10
CA LEU A 121 24.73 26.14 14.69
C LEU A 121 23.79 25.90 15.87
N GLU A 122 23.99 26.60 16.99
CA GLU A 122 23.04 26.65 18.10
C GLU A 122 22.09 27.83 17.90
N LYS A 123 20.78 27.59 18.01
CA LYS A 123 19.74 28.63 18.05
C LYS A 123 18.89 28.43 19.31
N GLU A 124 18.38 29.54 19.84
CA GLU A 124 17.47 29.56 20.99
C GLU A 124 16.06 29.92 20.49
N GLU A 125 15.06 29.16 20.95
CA GLU A 125 13.67 29.26 20.51
C GLU A 125 12.72 29.18 21.69
N GLU A 126 11.57 29.85 21.58
CA GLU A 126 10.51 29.73 22.58
C GLU A 126 9.50 28.65 22.16
N GLN A 127 9.26 27.70 23.05
CA GLN A 127 8.28 26.64 22.85
C GLN A 127 7.37 26.53 24.07
N MET A 128 6.15 26.03 23.83
CA MET A 128 5.20 25.76 24.91
C MET A 128 5.69 24.58 25.75
N PHE A 129 5.66 24.75 27.07
CA PHE A 129 6.15 23.78 28.05
C PHE A 129 5.05 23.48 29.07
N ASP A 130 4.84 22.20 29.33
CA ASP A 130 3.95 21.72 30.38
C ASP A 130 4.75 21.46 31.66
N GLU A 131 4.51 22.26 32.69
CA GLU A 131 5.23 22.15 33.96
C GLU A 131 4.86 20.92 34.77
N LYS A 132 3.62 20.42 34.61
CA LYS A 132 3.12 19.29 35.39
C LYS A 132 3.73 17.97 34.93
N VAL A 133 3.93 17.80 33.61
CA VAL A 133 4.65 16.63 33.06
C VAL A 133 6.10 16.92 32.71
N SER A 134 6.56 18.17 32.91
CA SER A 134 7.92 18.63 32.62
C SER A 134 8.40 18.34 31.19
N LYS A 135 7.54 18.62 30.19
CA LYS A 135 7.84 18.37 28.77
C LYS A 135 7.52 19.57 27.89
N PHE A 136 8.36 19.81 26.88
CA PHE A 136 8.02 20.69 25.77
C PHE A 136 6.92 20.04 24.92
N LEU A 137 5.96 20.84 24.48
CA LEU A 137 4.80 20.38 23.75
C LEU A 137 4.97 20.69 22.25
N SER A 138 4.82 19.65 21.43
CA SER A 138 4.58 19.87 20.00
C SER A 138 3.18 20.44 19.78
N ASP A 139 2.96 21.10 18.66
CA ASP A 139 1.68 21.73 18.28
C ASP A 139 0.48 20.78 18.42
N ARG A 140 0.69 19.48 18.18
CA ARG A 140 -0.35 18.43 18.30
C ARG A 140 -0.78 18.14 19.73
N PHE A 141 0.09 18.39 20.71
CA PHE A 141 -0.21 18.23 22.14
C PHE A 141 -0.75 19.51 22.77
N ILE A 142 -1.01 20.55 21.96
CA ILE A 142 -1.55 21.82 22.42
C ILE A 142 -2.93 21.99 21.79
N GLU A 143 -3.93 22.23 22.62
CA GLU A 143 -5.25 22.67 22.17
C GLU A 143 -5.62 23.98 22.84
N GLY A 144 -6.59 24.69 22.30
CA GLY A 144 -7.11 25.89 22.90
C GLY A 144 -8.20 26.51 22.05
N THR A 145 -8.66 27.68 22.48
CA THR A 145 -9.68 28.42 21.74
C THR A 145 -9.06 29.16 20.56
N CYS A 146 -9.58 28.91 19.35
CA CYS A 146 -9.16 29.59 18.13
C CYS A 146 -9.33 31.11 18.26
N PRO A 147 -8.29 31.92 18.02
CA PRO A 147 -8.40 33.37 18.13
C PRO A 147 -9.36 33.97 17.08
N TYR A 148 -9.55 33.29 15.95
CA TYR A 148 -10.33 33.77 14.81
C TYR A 148 -11.81 33.39 14.84
N CYS A 149 -12.15 32.10 15.02
CA CYS A 149 -13.54 31.63 14.96
C CYS A 149 -14.11 31.21 16.32
N LYS A 150 -13.33 31.37 17.40
CA LYS A 150 -13.70 31.03 18.79
C LYS A 150 -14.06 29.56 19.01
N TYR A 151 -13.64 28.67 18.12
CA TYR A 151 -13.73 27.22 18.34
C TYR A 151 -12.85 26.83 19.54
N GLU A 152 -13.43 26.20 20.57
CA GLU A 152 -12.76 25.99 21.87
C GLU A 152 -11.66 24.91 21.84
N ASP A 153 -11.66 24.05 20.82
CA ASP A 153 -10.79 22.88 20.71
C ASP A 153 -9.90 22.94 19.45
N ALA A 154 -9.43 24.13 19.08
CA ALA A 154 -8.46 24.27 18.00
C ALA A 154 -7.10 23.68 18.40
N ARG A 155 -6.43 23.02 17.46
CA ARG A 155 -5.08 22.47 17.66
C ARG A 155 -4.04 23.58 17.51
N GLY A 156 -2.85 23.36 18.05
CA GLY A 156 -1.73 24.30 17.99
C GLY A 156 -1.28 24.67 16.58
N ASP A 157 -1.49 23.78 15.60
CA ASP A 157 -1.08 23.92 14.21
C ASP A 157 -2.21 24.41 13.29
N GLN A 158 -3.46 24.02 13.59
CA GLN A 158 -4.61 24.32 12.75
C GLN A 158 -5.93 24.28 13.51
N CYS A 159 -6.83 25.22 13.21
CA CYS A 159 -8.22 25.14 13.66
C CYS A 159 -9.06 24.25 12.74
N ASP A 160 -9.58 23.14 13.25
CA ASP A 160 -10.39 22.21 12.46
C ASP A 160 -11.75 22.80 12.03
N LYS A 161 -12.24 23.85 12.70
CA LYS A 161 -13.52 24.50 12.35
C LYS A 161 -13.40 25.49 11.19
N CYS A 162 -12.37 26.33 11.17
CA CYS A 162 -12.20 27.36 10.13
C CYS A 162 -11.04 27.08 9.17
N GLY A 163 -10.30 25.99 9.36
CA GLY A 163 -9.19 25.56 8.52
C GLY A 163 -7.92 26.40 8.65
N LYS A 164 -7.92 27.47 9.45
CA LYS A 164 -6.80 28.41 9.56
C LYS A 164 -5.62 27.77 10.27
N LEU A 165 -4.42 27.94 9.70
CA LEU A 165 -3.16 27.59 10.35
C LEU A 165 -2.92 28.53 11.54
N LEU A 166 -2.45 27.97 12.64
CA LEU A 166 -2.20 28.67 13.90
C LEU A 166 -0.77 28.44 14.33
N ASN A 167 -0.24 29.36 15.13
CA ASN A 167 0.87 29.06 16.01
C ASN A 167 0.31 28.74 17.41
N PRO A 168 0.92 27.81 18.18
CA PRO A 168 0.41 27.49 19.51
C PRO A 168 0.37 28.68 20.47
N THR A 169 1.24 29.67 20.26
CA THR A 169 1.28 30.95 21.00
C THR A 169 0.08 31.86 20.75
N GLU A 170 -0.66 31.64 19.66
CA GLU A 170 -1.84 32.42 19.27
C GLU A 170 -3.14 31.89 19.88
N LEU A 171 -3.13 30.66 20.43
CA LEU A 171 -4.30 30.05 21.03
C LEU A 171 -4.74 30.81 22.29
N ILE A 172 -6.03 31.07 22.39
CA ILE A 172 -6.64 31.62 23.61
C ILE A 172 -6.86 30.46 24.58
N LYS A 173 -6.41 30.61 25.84
CA LYS A 173 -6.47 29.54 26.86
C LYS A 173 -5.87 28.22 26.34
N PRO A 174 -4.57 28.21 25.99
CA PRO A 174 -3.93 26.99 25.57
C PRO A 174 -3.95 25.99 26.73
N ARG A 175 -4.05 24.72 26.40
CA ARG A 175 -4.07 23.59 27.32
C ARG A 175 -3.29 22.43 26.72
N SER A 176 -2.56 21.72 27.58
CA SER A 176 -1.83 20.51 27.22
C SER A 176 -2.78 19.32 27.11
N LYS A 177 -2.68 18.56 26.02
CA LYS A 177 -3.35 17.25 25.90
C LYS A 177 -2.85 16.22 26.91
N LEU A 178 -1.61 16.37 27.38
CA LEU A 178 -0.97 15.39 28.26
C LEU A 178 -1.46 15.52 29.70
N SER A 179 -1.70 16.75 30.17
CA SER A 179 -1.94 17.01 31.59
C SER A 179 -3.20 17.83 31.89
N GLY A 180 -3.76 18.48 30.87
CA GLY A 180 -4.87 19.43 30.95
C GLY A 180 -4.48 20.82 31.45
N THR A 181 -3.23 21.07 31.84
CA THR A 181 -2.80 22.38 32.37
C THR A 181 -2.49 23.37 31.26
N THR A 182 -2.51 24.66 31.58
CA THR A 182 -2.07 25.72 30.67
C THR A 182 -0.55 25.66 30.50
N PRO A 183 -0.03 25.45 29.27
CA PRO A 183 1.41 25.46 29.03
C PRO A 183 1.96 26.89 29.12
N VAL A 184 3.24 27.00 29.48
CA VAL A 184 3.99 28.25 29.58
C VAL A 184 5.05 28.32 28.49
N LEU A 185 5.36 29.50 27.98
CA LEU A 185 6.49 29.66 27.07
C LEU A 185 7.79 29.49 27.86
N LYS A 186 8.66 28.59 27.39
CA LYS A 186 10.04 28.45 27.87
C LYS A 186 11.00 28.48 26.71
N SER A 187 12.14 29.10 26.96
CA SER A 187 13.25 29.10 26.02
C SER A 187 13.96 27.76 26.01
N THR A 188 14.29 27.26 24.83
CA THR A 188 14.98 26.00 24.60
C THR A 188 16.00 26.15 23.49
N LYS A 189 17.14 25.48 23.64
CA LYS A 189 18.23 25.51 22.66
C LYS A 189 18.15 24.33 21.71
N HIS A 190 18.36 24.57 20.42
CA HIS A 190 18.40 23.55 19.40
C HIS A 190 19.66 23.68 18.53
N LEU A 191 20.21 22.54 18.16
CA LEU A 191 21.27 22.46 17.17
C LEU A 191 20.68 22.33 15.77
N TYR A 192 21.33 23.00 14.84
CA TYR A 192 20.96 23.12 13.44
C TYR A 192 22.13 22.72 12.56
N ILE A 193 21.89 21.88 11.56
CA ILE A 193 22.87 21.66 10.48
C ILE A 193 22.74 22.76 9.44
N LYS A 194 23.88 23.36 9.06
CA LYS A 194 23.97 24.46 8.09
C LYS A 194 23.96 23.96 6.64
N LEU A 195 22.81 23.45 6.19
CA LEU A 195 22.67 22.94 4.82
C LEU A 195 22.92 24.00 3.73
N ASN A 196 22.68 25.28 4.04
CA ASN A 196 23.02 26.41 3.20
C ASN A 196 24.52 26.45 2.85
N GLU A 197 25.41 26.19 3.81
CA GLU A 197 26.86 26.18 3.59
C GLU A 197 27.31 24.94 2.79
N LEU A 198 26.54 23.85 2.85
CA LEU A 198 26.83 22.58 2.17
C LEU A 198 26.15 22.46 0.79
N GLN A 199 25.26 23.38 0.43
CA GLN A 199 24.49 23.37 -0.82
C GLN A 199 25.37 23.22 -2.08
N PRO A 200 26.51 23.92 -2.24
CA PRO A 200 27.33 23.79 -3.46
C PRO A 200 27.82 22.36 -3.72
N GLU A 201 28.13 21.61 -2.66
CA GLU A 201 28.56 20.21 -2.79
C GLU A 201 27.40 19.28 -3.16
N ILE A 202 26.18 19.59 -2.72
CA ILE A 202 24.98 18.85 -3.10
C ILE A 202 24.59 19.13 -4.55
N GLU A 203 24.72 20.37 -5.02
CA GLU A 203 24.51 20.73 -6.42
C GLU A 203 25.49 19.99 -7.34
N LYS A 204 26.77 19.95 -6.94
CA LYS A 204 27.80 19.18 -7.63
C LYS A 204 27.49 17.69 -7.64
N LEU A 205 27.11 17.11 -6.50
CA LEU A 205 26.72 15.70 -6.41
C LEU A 205 25.57 15.37 -7.36
N LEU A 206 24.53 16.20 -7.38
CA LEU A 206 23.39 16.02 -8.28
C LEU A 206 23.82 16.04 -9.74
N GLU A 207 24.65 17.01 -10.14
CA GLU A 207 25.12 17.11 -11.53
C GLU A 207 25.97 15.90 -11.95
N GLU A 208 26.81 15.40 -11.04
CA GLU A 208 27.63 14.20 -11.27
C GLU A 208 26.81 12.91 -11.36
N LYS A 209 25.70 12.81 -10.62
CA LYS A 209 24.95 11.55 -10.42
C LYS A 209 23.59 11.46 -11.08
N LYS A 210 23.05 12.57 -11.59
CA LYS A 210 21.69 12.65 -12.17
C LYS A 210 21.36 11.56 -13.20
N GLU A 211 22.33 11.12 -14.01
CA GLU A 211 22.09 10.08 -15.03
C GLU A 211 21.80 8.70 -14.46
N THR A 212 22.10 8.48 -13.17
CA THR A 212 21.83 7.23 -12.46
C THR A 212 20.67 7.36 -11.46
N TRP A 213 20.07 8.54 -11.34
CA TRP A 213 18.96 8.78 -10.42
C TRP A 213 17.63 8.66 -11.15
N SER A 214 16.57 8.27 -10.44
CA SER A 214 15.22 8.32 -10.98
C SER A 214 14.78 9.76 -11.23
N GLU A 215 13.92 9.96 -12.23
CA GLU A 215 13.49 11.30 -12.67
C GLU A 215 12.81 12.11 -11.54
N ASN A 216 11.99 11.45 -10.72
CA ASN A 216 11.39 12.06 -9.52
C ASN A 216 12.45 12.48 -8.49
N ALA A 217 13.50 11.68 -8.27
CA ALA A 217 14.59 12.02 -7.38
C ALA A 217 15.35 13.26 -7.86
N ILE A 218 15.62 13.37 -9.17
CA ILE A 218 16.28 14.53 -9.77
C ILE A 218 15.39 15.77 -9.61
N THR A 219 14.13 15.69 -10.02
CA THR A 219 13.20 16.83 -10.01
C THR A 219 12.92 17.35 -8.60
N THR A 220 12.66 16.46 -7.63
CA THR A 220 12.48 16.83 -6.23
C THR A 220 13.75 17.45 -5.64
N THR A 221 14.93 16.88 -5.92
CA THR A 221 16.20 17.44 -5.42
C THR A 221 16.48 18.82 -6.01
N LYS A 222 16.26 19.01 -7.31
CA LYS A 222 16.39 20.33 -7.96
C LYS A 222 15.46 21.36 -7.36
N ALA A 223 14.21 21.00 -7.07
CA ALA A 223 13.26 21.90 -6.43
C ALA A 223 13.79 22.41 -5.07
N TRP A 224 14.30 21.51 -4.24
CA TRP A 224 14.90 21.85 -2.94
C TRP A 224 16.12 22.77 -3.08
N LEU A 225 17.00 22.51 -4.05
CA LEU A 225 18.20 23.32 -4.27
C LEU A 225 17.85 24.71 -4.82
N ASN A 226 16.89 24.80 -5.74
CA ASN A 226 16.44 26.07 -6.31
C ASN A 226 15.77 26.99 -5.28
N GLU A 227 15.09 26.43 -4.27
CA GLU A 227 14.52 27.21 -3.15
C GLU A 227 15.60 27.79 -2.22
N GLY A 228 16.81 27.25 -2.26
CA GLY A 228 17.88 27.52 -1.32
C GLY A 228 17.73 26.69 -0.04
N LEU A 229 18.74 25.84 0.24
CA LEU A 229 18.77 25.05 1.45
C LEU A 229 18.91 25.98 2.66
N ARG A 230 18.10 25.74 3.69
CA ARG A 230 18.12 26.49 4.96
C ARG A 230 18.69 25.62 6.06
N GLU A 231 19.09 26.23 7.17
CA GLU A 231 19.47 25.44 8.33
C GLU A 231 18.29 24.58 8.82
N ARG A 232 18.58 23.35 9.24
CA ARG A 232 17.56 22.40 9.72
C ARG A 232 17.88 21.93 11.12
N ALA A 233 16.88 21.95 12.01
CA ALA A 233 17.03 21.49 13.39
C ALA A 233 17.29 19.99 13.44
N ILE A 234 18.41 19.59 14.03
CA ILE A 234 18.82 18.19 14.20
C ILE A 234 18.62 17.67 15.63
N THR A 235 18.00 18.47 16.52
CA THR A 235 17.72 18.06 17.91
C THR A 235 16.25 18.18 18.25
N ARG A 236 15.78 17.39 19.20
CA ARG A 236 14.42 17.43 19.73
C ARG A 236 14.42 17.25 21.25
N ASP A 237 13.43 17.86 21.88
CA ASP A 237 13.11 17.69 23.31
C ASP A 237 12.28 16.42 23.51
N LEU A 238 12.91 15.26 23.26
CA LEU A 238 12.30 13.94 23.45
C LEU A 238 13.17 13.08 24.36
N GLU A 239 12.56 12.08 24.99
CA GLU A 239 13.27 11.13 25.83
C GLU A 239 13.82 9.98 24.98
N TRP A 240 13.03 9.49 24.02
CA TRP A 240 13.35 8.37 23.14
C TRP A 240 14.08 8.79 21.86
N GLY A 241 15.39 8.53 21.83
CA GLY A 241 16.28 8.80 20.70
C GLY A 241 17.75 8.80 21.13
N ILE A 242 18.66 9.02 20.18
CA ILE A 242 20.10 9.09 20.44
C ILE A 242 20.44 10.39 21.16
N LYS A 243 21.06 10.29 22.34
CA LYS A 243 21.48 11.46 23.14
C LYS A 243 22.57 12.26 22.43
N VAL A 244 22.47 13.59 22.54
CA VAL A 244 23.43 14.52 21.95
C VAL A 244 24.68 14.62 22.85
N PRO A 245 25.90 14.41 22.33
CA PRO A 245 27.11 14.36 23.14
C PRO A 245 27.70 15.76 23.38
N LEU A 246 26.87 16.73 23.80
CA LEU A 246 27.29 18.09 24.18
C LEU A 246 26.77 18.46 25.57
N LYS A 247 27.57 19.26 26.29
CA LYS A 247 27.16 19.82 27.58
C LYS A 247 25.98 20.77 27.40
N GLY A 248 24.95 20.63 28.22
CA GLY A 248 23.70 21.40 28.13
C GLY A 248 22.63 20.77 27.22
N TYR A 249 22.92 19.61 26.62
CA TYR A 249 22.02 18.85 25.75
C TYR A 249 21.65 17.48 26.34
N GLU A 250 21.88 17.25 27.64
CA GLU A 250 21.70 15.95 28.31
C GLU A 250 20.26 15.42 28.21
N ASN A 251 19.28 16.33 28.16
CA ASN A 251 17.85 16.01 28.05
C ASN A 251 17.32 16.10 26.61
N LYS A 252 18.22 16.14 25.61
CA LYS A 252 17.86 16.24 24.19
C LYS A 252 18.36 15.02 23.42
N VAL A 253 17.64 14.71 22.36
CA VAL A 253 18.00 13.66 21.41
C VAL A 253 18.16 14.23 20.01
N PHE A 254 18.86 13.50 19.15
CA PHE A 254 18.86 13.81 17.73
C PHE A 254 17.46 13.64 17.14
N TYR A 255 17.13 14.51 16.19
CA TYR A 255 15.92 14.38 15.40
C TYR A 255 16.03 13.16 14.49
N VAL A 256 14.99 12.31 14.48
CA VAL A 256 14.98 11.02 13.76
C VAL A 256 15.48 11.10 12.31
N TRP A 257 15.16 12.17 11.59
CA TRP A 257 15.57 12.32 10.19
C TRP A 257 17.06 12.63 10.01
N PHE A 258 17.78 13.01 11.07
CA PHE A 258 19.24 13.15 11.06
C PHE A 258 19.92 11.79 11.27
N ASP A 259 19.47 10.96 12.21
CA ASP A 259 20.12 9.68 12.53
C ASP A 259 19.59 8.47 11.77
N ALA A 260 18.34 8.48 11.28
CA ALA A 260 17.78 7.33 10.56
C ALA A 260 18.60 6.93 9.32
N PRO A 261 19.05 7.85 8.43
CA PRO A 261 19.93 7.48 7.32
C PRO A 261 21.33 7.01 7.77
N ILE A 262 21.82 7.49 8.91
CA ILE A 262 23.08 7.00 9.51
C ILE A 262 22.94 5.53 9.94
N GLY A 263 21.71 5.10 10.23
CA GLY A 263 21.34 3.71 10.48
C GLY A 263 21.89 2.72 9.45
N TYR A 264 21.99 3.07 8.16
CA TYR A 264 22.56 2.14 7.17
C TYR A 264 24.03 1.79 7.47
N ILE A 265 24.81 2.79 7.88
CA ILE A 265 26.23 2.61 8.24
C ILE A 265 26.32 1.77 9.51
N ALA A 266 25.52 2.14 10.52
CA ALA A 266 25.49 1.48 11.82
C ALA A 266 25.09 -0.01 11.73
N ILE A 267 24.04 -0.31 10.96
CA ILE A 267 23.58 -1.68 10.72
C ILE A 267 24.68 -2.46 10.00
N THR A 268 25.37 -1.86 9.02
CA THR A 268 26.49 -2.55 8.38
C THR A 268 27.61 -2.84 9.38
N LYS A 269 27.93 -1.89 10.26
CA LYS A 269 28.93 -2.04 11.34
C LYS A 269 28.55 -3.13 12.34
N GLU A 270 27.27 -3.26 12.69
CA GLU A 270 26.75 -4.28 13.59
C GLU A 270 26.98 -5.70 13.03
N PHE A 271 26.73 -5.89 11.74
CA PHE A 271 26.78 -7.22 11.12
C PHE A 271 28.14 -7.57 10.51
N ARG A 272 29.02 -6.59 10.26
CA ARG A 272 30.25 -6.78 9.49
C ARG A 272 31.47 -6.12 10.12
N LYS A 273 32.56 -6.89 10.26
CA LYS A 273 33.85 -6.37 10.72
C LYS A 273 34.52 -5.46 9.68
N ASP A 274 34.30 -5.74 8.39
CA ASP A 274 34.84 -4.99 7.24
C ASP A 274 33.96 -3.80 6.83
N TRP A 275 33.02 -3.34 7.66
CA TRP A 275 32.05 -2.28 7.31
C TRP A 275 32.69 -1.00 6.76
N LYS A 276 33.90 -0.64 7.21
CA LYS A 276 34.65 0.53 6.71
C LYS A 276 35.05 0.37 5.24
N GLU A 277 35.28 -0.84 4.75
CA GLU A 277 35.55 -1.07 3.33
C GLU A 277 34.34 -0.77 2.44
N TRP A 278 33.15 -0.71 3.03
CA TRP A 278 31.88 -0.40 2.36
C TRP A 278 31.47 1.07 2.52
N TRP A 279 31.67 1.64 3.72
CA TRP A 279 31.18 2.98 4.04
C TRP A 279 32.25 4.07 4.15
N HIS A 280 33.54 3.75 4.20
CA HIS A 280 34.64 4.73 4.18
C HIS A 280 35.49 4.59 2.90
N ASN A 281 34.83 4.30 1.76
CA ASN A 281 35.51 4.14 0.48
C ASN A 281 34.67 4.67 -0.69
N SER A 282 34.59 6.00 -0.78
CA SER A 282 33.82 6.73 -1.80
C SER A 282 34.16 6.44 -3.26
N LYS A 283 35.36 5.91 -3.56
CA LYS A 283 35.83 5.70 -4.94
C LYS A 283 35.54 4.30 -5.47
N ASP A 284 35.59 3.29 -4.60
CA ASP A 284 35.50 1.89 -5.01
C ASP A 284 34.16 1.23 -4.68
N VAL A 285 33.28 1.92 -3.94
CA VAL A 285 31.95 1.43 -3.59
C VAL A 285 30.88 2.21 -4.34
N ARG A 286 29.97 1.47 -4.99
CA ARG A 286 28.75 2.00 -5.61
C ARG A 286 27.59 1.82 -4.62
N LEU A 287 27.14 2.92 -4.01
CA LEU A 287 25.95 2.94 -3.16
C LEU A 287 24.69 3.13 -4.00
N VAL A 288 23.75 2.18 -3.90
CA VAL A 288 22.44 2.19 -4.56
C VAL A 288 21.34 2.20 -3.50
N GLN A 289 20.48 3.21 -3.50
CA GLN A 289 19.42 3.35 -2.50
C GLN A 289 18.03 3.31 -3.12
N PHE A 290 17.16 2.47 -2.55
CA PHE A 290 15.76 2.33 -2.95
C PHE A 290 14.82 2.94 -1.91
N MET A 291 13.87 3.77 -2.33
CA MET A 291 12.92 4.40 -1.40
C MET A 291 11.62 4.86 -2.07
N GLY A 292 10.62 5.23 -1.27
CA GLY A 292 9.49 6.03 -1.75
C GLY A 292 9.84 7.52 -1.88
N LYS A 293 9.11 8.26 -2.72
CA LYS A 293 9.39 9.67 -3.04
C LYS A 293 9.52 10.61 -1.82
N ASP A 294 8.82 10.33 -0.72
CA ASP A 294 8.89 11.14 0.50
C ASP A 294 10.28 11.16 1.14
N ASN A 295 11.08 10.12 0.89
CA ASN A 295 12.41 9.98 1.46
C ASN A 295 13.50 10.67 0.64
N ILE A 296 13.18 11.18 -0.56
CA ILE A 296 14.16 11.76 -1.49
C ILE A 296 15.01 12.85 -0.81
N PRO A 297 14.43 13.90 -0.18
CA PRO A 297 15.24 15.00 0.36
C PRO A 297 16.23 14.54 1.45
N PHE A 298 15.89 13.50 2.21
CA PHE A 298 16.75 12.98 3.25
C PHE A 298 17.97 12.24 2.68
N HIS A 299 17.84 11.63 1.50
CA HIS A 299 18.89 10.82 0.88
C HIS A 299 19.63 11.53 -0.26
N SER A 300 19.05 12.58 -0.83
CA SER A 300 19.72 13.42 -1.83
C SER A 300 20.33 14.69 -1.24
N VAL A 301 19.85 15.17 -0.09
CA VAL A 301 20.33 16.40 0.54
C VAL A 301 20.88 16.14 1.94
N LEU A 302 20.03 15.82 2.92
CA LEU A 302 20.43 15.84 4.33
C LEU A 302 21.55 14.84 4.67
N PHE A 303 21.38 13.59 4.25
CA PHE A 303 22.36 12.55 4.54
C PHE A 303 23.68 12.76 3.77
N PRO A 304 23.68 13.01 2.43
CA PRO A 304 24.91 13.37 1.74
C PRO A 304 25.61 14.60 2.33
N ALA A 305 24.86 15.66 2.70
CA ALA A 305 25.43 16.84 3.34
C ALA A 305 26.10 16.50 4.67
N SER A 306 25.47 15.65 5.47
CA SER A 306 26.02 15.20 6.76
C SER A 306 27.31 14.39 6.57
N LEU A 307 27.37 13.52 5.55
CA LEU A 307 28.56 12.72 5.25
C LEU A 307 29.70 13.55 4.65
N ILE A 308 29.38 14.48 3.74
CA ILE A 308 30.35 15.40 3.12
C ILE A 308 30.93 16.34 4.18
N GLY A 309 30.07 16.98 4.98
CA GLY A 309 30.51 17.90 6.02
C GLY A 309 31.28 17.22 7.18
N ALA A 310 31.11 15.92 7.36
CA ALA A 310 31.92 15.15 8.31
C ALA A 310 33.36 14.88 7.81
N ASP A 311 33.62 15.02 6.51
CA ASP A 311 34.93 14.91 5.86
C ASP A 311 35.76 13.69 6.31
N ASP A 312 35.15 12.50 6.29
CA ASP A 312 35.79 11.24 6.71
C ASP A 312 35.77 10.15 5.63
N ASN A 313 35.83 10.58 4.37
CA ASN A 313 35.83 9.72 3.18
C ASN A 313 34.65 8.73 3.13
N TYR A 314 33.48 9.14 3.62
CA TYR A 314 32.28 8.32 3.56
C TYR A 314 31.86 7.99 2.12
N THR A 315 31.33 6.80 1.91
CA THR A 315 30.67 6.41 0.67
C THR A 315 29.39 7.22 0.51
N ILE A 316 29.35 8.08 -0.51
CA ILE A 316 28.20 8.91 -0.86
C ILE A 316 27.33 8.18 -1.89
N ILE A 317 26.05 8.54 -1.95
CA ILE A 317 25.07 8.01 -2.88
C ILE A 317 25.57 8.07 -4.34
N ASP A 318 25.58 6.91 -5.01
CA ASP A 318 25.85 6.84 -6.45
C ASP A 318 24.53 6.84 -7.21
N THR A 319 23.62 5.91 -6.90
CA THR A 319 22.35 5.70 -7.61
C THR A 319 21.17 5.81 -6.64
N LEU A 320 20.31 6.81 -6.84
CA LEU A 320 19.07 6.99 -6.07
C LEU A 320 17.84 6.56 -6.88
N ASN A 321 17.18 5.49 -6.47
CA ASN A 321 16.01 4.93 -7.15
C ASN A 321 14.75 5.10 -6.28
N ALA A 322 13.95 6.10 -6.59
CA ALA A 322 12.73 6.41 -5.86
C ALA A 322 11.47 6.01 -6.64
N ASN A 323 10.53 5.32 -5.98
CA ASN A 323 9.21 5.02 -6.54
C ASN A 323 8.14 6.03 -6.09
N GLU A 324 7.14 6.20 -6.95
CA GLU A 324 5.88 6.89 -6.65
C GLU A 324 5.01 6.05 -5.70
N TYR A 325 3.81 6.52 -5.33
CA TYR A 325 2.97 5.77 -4.41
C TYR A 325 2.26 4.60 -5.07
N LEU A 326 2.15 3.51 -4.33
CA LEU A 326 1.12 2.51 -4.54
C LEU A 326 -0.08 2.87 -3.67
N ASN A 327 -1.20 3.20 -4.31
CA ASN A 327 -2.50 3.41 -3.67
C ASN A 327 -3.25 2.07 -3.56
N TYR A 328 -4.29 2.02 -2.72
CA TYR A 328 -5.09 0.83 -2.50
C TYR A 328 -6.52 1.06 -2.98
N GLU A 329 -6.90 0.36 -4.05
CA GLU A 329 -8.15 0.60 -4.78
C GLU A 329 -8.27 2.10 -5.14
N ASP A 330 -9.38 2.74 -4.76
CA ASP A 330 -9.61 4.18 -4.96
C ASP A 330 -9.22 5.01 -3.74
N THR A 331 -8.42 4.45 -2.82
CA THR A 331 -8.05 5.06 -1.53
C THR A 331 -6.55 4.92 -1.24
N LYS A 332 -6.11 5.45 -0.09
CA LYS A 332 -4.76 5.22 0.46
C LYS A 332 -4.80 4.13 1.53
N PHE A 333 -3.71 3.38 1.67
CA PHE A 333 -3.49 2.47 2.79
C PHE A 333 -3.71 3.20 4.13
N SER A 334 -4.45 2.57 5.05
CA SER A 334 -4.78 3.16 6.35
C SER A 334 -5.04 2.08 7.39
N LYS A 335 -4.07 1.83 8.28
CA LYS A 335 -4.22 0.81 9.34
C LYS A 335 -5.32 1.19 10.32
N SER A 336 -5.41 2.47 10.70
CA SER A 336 -6.45 2.96 11.62
C SER A 336 -7.86 2.74 11.09
N ARG A 337 -8.06 2.83 9.77
CA ARG A 337 -9.34 2.54 9.13
C ARG A 337 -9.46 1.09 8.65
N GLY A 338 -8.43 0.26 8.83
CA GLY A 338 -8.38 -1.13 8.33
C GLY A 338 -8.43 -1.24 6.80
N ILE A 339 -8.00 -0.20 6.08
CA ILE A 339 -8.04 -0.14 4.61
C ILE A 339 -6.68 -0.55 4.06
N GLY A 340 -6.69 -1.58 3.21
CA GLY A 340 -5.50 -2.09 2.55
C GLY A 340 -4.91 -3.34 3.18
N VAL A 341 -4.05 -4.00 2.41
CA VAL A 341 -3.32 -5.20 2.82
C VAL A 341 -2.01 -4.81 3.48
N PHE A 342 -1.77 -5.33 4.69
CA PHE A 342 -0.50 -5.21 5.40
C PHE A 342 0.34 -6.48 5.26
N GLY A 343 1.62 -6.40 5.61
CA GLY A 343 2.56 -7.49 5.37
C GLY A 343 2.22 -8.78 6.13
N ASP A 344 1.65 -8.65 7.33
CA ASP A 344 1.11 -9.74 8.14
C ASP A 344 -0.15 -10.33 7.50
N ASP A 345 -1.05 -9.47 7.02
CA ASP A 345 -2.29 -9.84 6.35
C ASP A 345 -2.03 -10.65 5.06
N ALA A 346 -0.99 -10.31 4.30
CA ALA A 346 -0.67 -10.94 3.01
C ALA A 346 -0.49 -12.46 3.15
N LYS A 347 0.15 -12.90 4.25
CA LYS A 347 0.35 -14.32 4.57
C LYS A 347 -0.95 -15.07 4.83
N GLU A 348 -1.94 -14.41 5.41
CA GLU A 348 -3.23 -15.01 5.75
C GLU A 348 -4.17 -15.18 4.55
N THR A 349 -3.88 -14.52 3.42
CA THR A 349 -4.76 -14.54 2.24
C THR A 349 -4.79 -15.89 1.50
N GLY A 350 -3.84 -16.78 1.79
CA GLY A 350 -3.62 -18.02 1.04
C GLY A 350 -3.01 -17.82 -0.35
N ILE A 351 -2.67 -16.58 -0.72
CA ILE A 351 -1.92 -16.24 -1.94
C ILE A 351 -0.43 -16.34 -1.61
N ASP A 352 0.34 -17.03 -2.45
CA ASP A 352 1.77 -17.24 -2.23
C ASP A 352 2.58 -15.94 -2.35
N ALA A 353 3.72 -15.88 -1.66
CA ALA A 353 4.58 -14.71 -1.60
C ALA A 353 5.08 -14.26 -2.99
N ASP A 354 5.39 -15.20 -3.88
CA ASP A 354 5.92 -14.89 -5.21
C ASP A 354 4.83 -14.28 -6.12
N SER A 355 3.57 -14.68 -5.97
CA SER A 355 2.43 -14.02 -6.61
C SER A 355 2.30 -12.55 -6.16
N TRP A 356 2.50 -12.26 -4.87
CA TRP A 356 2.54 -10.88 -4.38
C TRP A 356 3.74 -10.11 -4.93
N ARG A 357 4.95 -10.69 -4.90
CA ARG A 357 6.17 -10.07 -5.44
C ARG A 357 6.02 -9.76 -6.92
N TYR A 358 5.48 -10.71 -7.70
CA TYR A 358 5.16 -10.51 -9.11
C TYR A 358 4.23 -9.32 -9.30
N TYR A 359 3.10 -9.30 -8.56
CA TYR A 359 2.10 -8.25 -8.69
C TYR A 359 2.67 -6.87 -8.36
N LEU A 360 3.44 -6.75 -7.26
CA LEU A 360 4.05 -5.49 -6.86
C LEU A 360 5.11 -5.01 -7.86
N MET A 361 5.87 -5.92 -8.47
CA MET A 361 6.90 -5.55 -9.46
C MET A 361 6.32 -5.23 -10.83
N ILE A 362 5.29 -5.96 -11.30
CA ILE A 362 4.65 -5.66 -12.59
C ILE A 362 3.87 -4.34 -12.52
N ASN A 363 3.36 -3.99 -11.34
CA ASN A 363 2.69 -2.72 -11.06
C ASN A 363 3.58 -1.71 -10.33
N ARG A 364 4.91 -1.88 -10.34
CA ARG A 364 5.83 -0.96 -9.68
C ARG A 364 5.56 0.50 -10.12
N PRO A 365 5.33 1.45 -9.19
CA PRO A 365 5.10 2.86 -9.48
C PRO A 365 6.41 3.59 -9.83
N GLU A 366 6.92 3.43 -11.05
CA GLU A 366 8.23 3.98 -11.43
C GLU A 366 8.17 5.46 -11.86
N LYS A 367 7.07 5.87 -12.50
CA LYS A 367 6.90 7.22 -13.09
C LYS A 367 5.72 7.99 -12.52
N THR A 368 4.65 7.28 -12.22
CA THR A 368 3.41 7.83 -11.67
C THR A 368 2.91 6.92 -10.56
N ASP A 369 2.06 7.46 -9.69
CA ASP A 369 1.32 6.66 -8.74
C ASP A 369 0.57 5.52 -9.47
N THR A 370 0.47 4.37 -8.82
CA THR A 370 -0.30 3.21 -9.31
C THR A 370 -1.28 2.79 -8.24
N LYS A 371 -2.25 1.94 -8.60
CA LYS A 371 -3.21 1.40 -7.65
C LYS A 371 -3.15 -0.12 -7.63
N PHE A 372 -3.12 -0.67 -6.43
CA PHE A 372 -3.46 -2.07 -6.19
C PHE A 372 -4.96 -2.24 -6.40
N THR A 373 -5.38 -3.25 -7.16
CA THR A 373 -6.78 -3.70 -7.17
C THR A 373 -6.84 -5.22 -7.09
N TRP A 374 -7.80 -5.75 -6.33
CA TRP A 374 -7.98 -7.19 -6.18
C TRP A 374 -8.27 -7.89 -7.51
N LYS A 375 -9.05 -7.25 -8.37
CA LYS A 375 -9.38 -7.75 -9.70
C LYS A 375 -8.13 -7.83 -10.60
N ASP A 376 -7.30 -6.79 -10.61
CA ASP A 376 -6.04 -6.82 -11.38
C ASP A 376 -5.09 -7.88 -10.81
N LEU A 377 -5.00 -8.05 -9.48
CA LEU A 377 -4.22 -9.15 -8.88
C LEU A 377 -4.68 -10.51 -9.41
N GLN A 378 -5.99 -10.76 -9.38
CA GLN A 378 -6.59 -11.99 -9.90
C GLN A 378 -6.25 -12.20 -11.38
N GLU A 379 -6.44 -11.19 -12.22
CA GLU A 379 -6.16 -11.26 -13.66
C GLU A 379 -4.68 -11.56 -13.93
N LYS A 380 -3.77 -10.92 -13.19
CA LYS A 380 -2.32 -11.14 -13.32
C LYS A 380 -1.91 -12.55 -12.90
N VAL A 381 -2.40 -13.03 -11.76
CA VAL A 381 -2.10 -14.39 -11.29
C VAL A 381 -2.71 -15.43 -12.23
N ASN A 382 -3.96 -15.28 -12.64
CA ASN A 382 -4.65 -16.29 -13.45
C ASN A 382 -4.15 -16.33 -14.90
N ASN A 383 -3.95 -15.18 -15.53
CA ASN A 383 -3.65 -15.10 -16.96
C ASN A 383 -2.14 -15.11 -17.23
N GLU A 384 -1.35 -14.38 -16.44
CA GLU A 384 0.09 -14.23 -16.70
C GLU A 384 0.91 -15.29 -15.95
N LEU A 385 0.62 -15.55 -14.67
CA LEU A 385 1.35 -16.59 -13.93
C LEU A 385 0.83 -17.99 -14.29
N ALA A 386 -0.41 -18.34 -13.92
CA ALA A 386 -0.96 -19.66 -14.17
C ALA A 386 -1.16 -19.95 -15.67
N GLY A 387 -1.71 -18.99 -16.42
CA GLY A 387 -2.06 -19.15 -17.84
C GLY A 387 -0.88 -19.12 -18.82
N ASN A 388 0.24 -18.50 -18.47
CA ASN A 388 1.42 -18.39 -19.34
C ASN A 388 2.61 -19.17 -18.78
N LEU A 389 3.32 -18.67 -17.76
CA LEU A 389 4.53 -19.32 -17.25
C LEU A 389 4.25 -20.70 -16.64
N GLY A 390 3.25 -20.80 -15.76
CA GLY A 390 2.83 -22.05 -15.14
C GLY A 390 2.39 -23.10 -16.15
N ASN A 391 1.57 -22.69 -17.11
CA ASN A 391 1.10 -23.57 -18.18
C ASN A 391 2.24 -24.08 -19.07
N LEU A 392 3.20 -23.22 -19.42
CA LEU A 392 4.39 -23.59 -20.20
C LEU A 392 5.18 -24.69 -19.50
N VAL A 393 5.53 -24.47 -18.23
CA VAL A 393 6.32 -25.42 -17.43
C VAL A 393 5.56 -26.74 -17.30
N ASN A 394 4.31 -26.69 -16.85
CA ASN A 394 3.53 -27.89 -16.60
C ASN A 394 3.35 -28.74 -17.86
N ARG A 395 2.95 -28.14 -18.99
CA ARG A 395 2.74 -28.87 -20.25
C ARG A 395 4.03 -29.45 -20.79
N THR A 396 5.12 -28.67 -20.80
CA THR A 396 6.41 -29.14 -21.33
C THR A 396 6.92 -30.33 -20.53
N LEU A 397 6.97 -30.22 -19.20
CA LEU A 397 7.50 -31.29 -18.35
C LEU A 397 6.59 -32.53 -18.34
N THR A 398 5.26 -32.34 -18.35
CA THR A 398 4.31 -33.46 -18.49
C THR A 398 4.53 -34.22 -19.80
N PHE A 399 4.79 -33.49 -20.89
CA PHE A 399 5.01 -34.11 -22.19
C PHE A 399 6.37 -34.80 -22.28
N ILE A 400 7.43 -34.24 -21.68
CA ILE A 400 8.72 -34.92 -21.55
C ILE A 400 8.57 -36.22 -20.77
N ASN A 401 7.83 -36.20 -19.66
CA ASN A 401 7.55 -37.40 -18.87
C ASN A 401 6.78 -38.46 -19.69
N LYS A 402 5.83 -38.03 -20.51
CA LYS A 402 4.96 -38.93 -21.29
C LYS A 402 5.59 -39.46 -22.59
N PHE A 403 6.38 -38.64 -23.27
CA PHE A 403 6.85 -38.91 -24.64
C PHE A 403 8.34 -39.22 -24.73
N SER A 404 9.10 -38.92 -23.67
CA SER A 404 10.56 -39.07 -23.64
C SER A 404 11.04 -39.78 -22.36
N ASP A 405 10.15 -40.52 -21.69
CA ASP A 405 10.41 -41.24 -20.43
C ASP A 405 11.08 -40.37 -19.35
N GLY A 406 10.68 -39.09 -19.28
CA GLY A 406 11.25 -38.13 -18.33
C GLY A 406 12.65 -37.65 -18.68
N GLN A 407 13.13 -37.85 -19.91
CA GLN A 407 14.45 -37.41 -20.35
C GLN A 407 14.39 -36.24 -21.33
N ILE A 408 15.13 -35.18 -21.04
CA ILE A 408 15.43 -34.11 -21.99
C ILE A 408 16.45 -34.66 -22.99
N LYS A 409 16.03 -34.86 -24.24
CA LYS A 409 16.89 -35.35 -25.32
C LYS A 409 17.83 -34.25 -25.85
N GLU A 410 18.75 -34.63 -26.72
CA GLU A 410 19.66 -33.71 -27.38
C GLU A 410 18.91 -32.74 -28.31
N ILE A 411 19.31 -31.47 -28.30
CA ILE A 411 18.75 -30.44 -29.19
C ILE A 411 19.43 -30.55 -30.56
N THR A 412 18.66 -30.94 -31.58
CA THR A 412 19.08 -31.01 -32.98
C THR A 412 18.72 -29.75 -33.78
N GLU A 413 17.63 -29.05 -33.42
CA GLU A 413 17.25 -27.77 -34.03
C GLU A 413 17.19 -26.68 -32.96
N HIS A 414 17.89 -25.57 -33.21
CA HIS A 414 17.96 -24.47 -32.25
C HIS A 414 16.85 -23.44 -32.49
N PHE A 415 16.29 -22.92 -31.41
CA PHE A 415 15.42 -21.74 -31.42
C PHE A 415 16.15 -20.61 -30.71
N ASP A 416 16.37 -19.50 -31.41
CA ASP A 416 17.13 -18.36 -30.91
C ASP A 416 16.23 -17.37 -30.15
N TYR A 417 16.67 -17.04 -28.93
CA TYR A 417 16.07 -16.06 -28.03
C TYR A 417 17.15 -15.25 -27.29
N ASP A 418 18.34 -15.13 -27.88
CA ASP A 418 19.47 -14.44 -27.30
C ASP A 418 19.20 -12.94 -27.13
N GLU A 419 18.58 -12.31 -28.12
CA GLU A 419 18.19 -10.90 -28.08
C GLU A 419 17.16 -10.62 -26.96
N ASP A 420 16.26 -11.58 -26.68
CA ASP A 420 15.29 -11.46 -25.59
C ASP A 420 16.01 -11.47 -24.23
N ILE A 421 16.98 -12.36 -24.04
CA ILE A 421 17.82 -12.40 -22.83
C ILE A 421 18.58 -11.09 -22.67
N GLU A 422 19.25 -10.60 -23.72
CA GLU A 422 20.05 -9.37 -23.67
C GLU A 422 19.20 -8.17 -23.24
N LYS A 423 17.99 -8.03 -23.80
CA LYS A 423 17.04 -6.99 -23.42
C LYS A 423 16.64 -7.05 -21.94
N ILE A 424 16.40 -8.27 -21.41
CA ILE A 424 16.04 -8.48 -20.00
C ILE A 424 17.21 -8.08 -19.09
N LEU A 425 18.42 -8.52 -19.43
CA LEU A 425 19.62 -8.19 -18.65
C LEU A 425 19.89 -6.70 -18.68
N GLU A 426 19.78 -6.04 -19.83
CA GLU A 426 19.93 -4.58 -19.97
C GLU A 426 18.93 -3.82 -19.08
N ALA A 427 17.67 -4.26 -19.05
CA ALA A 427 16.65 -3.65 -18.19
C ALA A 427 17.00 -3.80 -16.70
N TYR A 428 17.50 -4.96 -16.26
CA TYR A 428 17.98 -5.12 -14.89
C TYR A 428 19.20 -4.24 -14.57
N GLU A 429 20.19 -4.14 -15.46
CA GLU A 429 21.37 -3.27 -15.26
C GLU A 429 20.97 -1.81 -15.05
N LYS A 430 19.97 -1.35 -15.81
CA LYS A 430 19.40 0.01 -15.74
C LYS A 430 18.39 0.19 -14.60
N ILE A 431 18.13 -0.84 -13.80
CA ILE A 431 17.15 -0.82 -12.70
C ILE A 431 15.72 -0.53 -13.22
N GLU A 432 15.43 -0.90 -14.47
CA GLU A 432 14.10 -0.87 -15.08
C GLU A 432 13.35 -2.17 -14.72
N LEU A 433 13.14 -2.42 -13.43
CA LEU A 433 12.69 -3.72 -12.89
C LEU A 433 11.33 -4.17 -13.49
N LYS A 434 10.39 -3.23 -13.65
CA LYS A 434 9.09 -3.51 -14.28
C LYS A 434 9.24 -3.92 -15.76
N LYS A 435 10.18 -3.32 -16.48
CA LYS A 435 10.46 -3.63 -17.88
C LYS A 435 11.12 -5.00 -18.02
N ALA A 436 12.10 -5.31 -17.16
CA ALA A 436 12.73 -6.63 -17.12
C ALA A 436 11.67 -7.73 -16.92
N LEU A 437 10.76 -7.55 -15.97
CA LEU A 437 9.67 -8.50 -15.73
C LEU A 437 8.74 -8.66 -16.94
N LYS A 438 8.34 -7.55 -17.58
CA LYS A 438 7.51 -7.61 -18.80
C LYS A 438 8.20 -8.40 -19.92
N GLN A 439 9.49 -8.21 -20.10
CA GLN A 439 10.28 -8.92 -21.12
C GLN A 439 10.41 -10.41 -20.78
N ILE A 440 10.61 -10.78 -19.51
CA ILE A 440 10.59 -12.18 -19.05
C ILE A 440 9.25 -12.85 -19.40
N MET A 441 8.13 -12.18 -19.09
CA MET A 441 6.80 -12.72 -19.40
C MET A 441 6.51 -12.79 -20.90
N SER A 442 7.09 -11.88 -21.68
CA SER A 442 7.07 -11.92 -23.15
C SER A 442 7.85 -13.12 -23.70
N LEU A 443 9.03 -13.42 -23.14
CA LEU A 443 9.81 -14.61 -23.51
C LEU A 443 9.05 -15.91 -23.16
N SER A 444 8.38 -15.97 -22.01
CA SER A 444 7.47 -17.08 -21.67
C SER A 444 6.32 -17.22 -22.66
N LYS A 445 5.76 -16.10 -23.15
CA LYS A 445 4.72 -16.12 -24.17
C LYS A 445 5.25 -16.63 -25.52
N LYS A 446 6.46 -16.22 -25.91
CA LYS A 446 7.16 -16.71 -27.12
C LYS A 446 7.41 -18.21 -27.04
N ALA A 447 7.81 -18.74 -25.88
CA ALA A 447 7.96 -20.18 -25.65
C ALA A 447 6.62 -20.93 -25.75
N ASN A 448 5.54 -20.39 -25.19
CA ASN A 448 4.19 -20.95 -25.38
C ASN A 448 3.78 -20.97 -26.86
N GLN A 449 4.07 -19.92 -27.62
CA GLN A 449 3.81 -19.88 -29.05
C GLN A 449 4.59 -20.98 -29.80
N TYR A 450 5.88 -21.13 -29.52
CA TYR A 450 6.70 -22.21 -30.08
C TYR A 450 6.10 -23.59 -29.76
N PHE A 451 5.66 -23.84 -28.52
CA PHE A 451 4.98 -25.09 -28.15
C PHE A 451 3.75 -25.35 -29.04
N GLN A 452 2.94 -24.31 -29.29
CA GLN A 452 1.71 -24.44 -30.07
C GLN A 452 1.98 -24.62 -31.58
N GLU A 453 3.02 -23.99 -32.10
CA GLU A 453 3.42 -24.12 -33.51
C GLU A 453 4.03 -25.48 -33.81
N GLN A 454 4.89 -25.99 -32.92
CA GLN A 454 5.52 -27.30 -33.07
C GLN A 454 4.55 -28.46 -32.83
N LYS A 455 3.45 -28.25 -32.10
CA LYS A 455 2.43 -29.28 -31.82
C LYS A 455 3.01 -30.65 -31.43
N PRO A 456 3.84 -30.75 -30.36
CA PRO A 456 4.49 -32.01 -30.00
C PRO A 456 3.50 -33.16 -29.74
N TRP A 457 2.26 -32.88 -29.32
CA TRP A 457 1.20 -33.91 -29.15
C TRP A 457 0.72 -34.53 -30.48
N GLU A 458 0.88 -33.83 -31.59
CA GLU A 458 0.56 -34.33 -32.94
C GLU A 458 1.78 -34.97 -33.58
N ILE A 459 2.92 -34.28 -33.57
CA ILE A 459 4.15 -34.73 -34.23
C ILE A 459 4.66 -36.06 -33.66
N ILE A 460 4.47 -36.32 -32.36
CA ILE A 460 4.90 -37.58 -31.72
C ILE A 460 4.35 -38.84 -32.40
N LYS A 461 3.22 -38.73 -33.13
CA LYS A 461 2.59 -39.84 -33.85
C LYS A 461 3.30 -40.19 -35.17
N SER A 462 4.04 -39.25 -35.74
CA SER A 462 4.70 -39.39 -37.04
C SER A 462 6.23 -39.30 -36.98
N ASP A 463 6.78 -38.46 -36.10
CA ASP A 463 8.21 -38.25 -35.93
C ASP A 463 8.55 -37.99 -34.46
N VAL A 464 8.99 -39.05 -33.78
CA VAL A 464 9.32 -39.00 -32.35
C VAL A 464 10.47 -38.02 -32.09
N LYS A 465 11.54 -38.10 -32.88
CA LYS A 465 12.74 -37.28 -32.66
C LYS A 465 12.44 -35.79 -32.77
N LYS A 466 11.59 -35.40 -33.71
CA LYS A 466 11.19 -34.00 -33.86
C LYS A 466 10.36 -33.50 -32.67
N ALA A 467 9.45 -34.31 -32.16
CA ALA A 467 8.68 -33.97 -30.96
C ALA A 467 9.59 -33.86 -29.71
N GLU A 468 10.53 -34.79 -29.54
CA GLU A 468 11.52 -34.77 -28.47
C GLU A 468 12.42 -33.53 -28.54
N ASN A 469 12.89 -33.16 -29.74
CA ASN A 469 13.70 -31.95 -29.94
C ASN A 469 12.93 -30.67 -29.54
N ALA A 470 11.67 -30.53 -29.97
CA ALA A 470 10.86 -29.38 -29.60
C ALA A 470 10.69 -29.26 -28.07
N LEU A 471 10.45 -30.38 -27.39
CA LEU A 471 10.35 -30.42 -25.93
C LEU A 471 11.69 -30.11 -25.24
N ALA A 472 12.81 -30.57 -25.81
CA ALA A 472 14.15 -30.28 -25.29
C ALA A 472 14.50 -28.79 -25.40
N VAL A 473 14.16 -28.14 -26.52
CA VAL A 473 14.29 -26.68 -26.70
C VAL A 473 13.48 -25.94 -25.62
N LEU A 474 12.21 -26.32 -25.44
CA LEU A 474 11.33 -25.70 -24.44
C LEU A 474 11.84 -25.88 -23.01
N ALA A 475 12.36 -27.06 -22.65
CA ALA A 475 12.93 -27.30 -21.32
C ALA A 475 14.13 -26.39 -21.04
N ASN A 476 14.97 -26.16 -22.04
CA ASN A 476 16.11 -25.24 -21.94
C ASN A 476 15.66 -23.78 -21.81
N MET A 477 14.63 -23.36 -22.57
CA MET A 477 14.01 -22.04 -22.40
C MET A 477 13.41 -21.86 -21.00
N ILE A 478 12.75 -22.89 -20.45
CA ILE A 478 12.18 -22.89 -19.10
C ILE A 478 13.28 -22.71 -18.05
N LYS A 479 14.40 -23.42 -18.21
CA LYS A 479 15.58 -23.27 -17.33
C LYS A 479 16.11 -21.82 -17.36
N ASP A 480 16.26 -21.22 -18.54
CA ASP A 480 16.70 -19.83 -18.66
C ASP A 480 15.68 -18.83 -18.08
N LEU A 481 14.39 -19.04 -18.32
CA LEU A 481 13.30 -18.26 -17.71
C LEU A 481 13.34 -18.33 -16.18
N ALA A 482 13.60 -19.50 -15.61
CA ALA A 482 13.72 -19.69 -14.17
C ALA A 482 14.89 -18.87 -13.60
N ILE A 483 16.05 -18.84 -14.27
CA ILE A 483 17.18 -18.00 -13.86
C ILE A 483 16.81 -16.51 -13.92
N LEU A 484 16.19 -16.06 -15.02
CA LEU A 484 15.86 -14.65 -15.23
C LEU A 484 14.78 -14.12 -14.28
N VAL A 485 13.85 -14.99 -13.88
CA VAL A 485 12.76 -14.63 -12.95
C VAL A 485 13.14 -14.77 -11.49
N GLN A 486 14.23 -15.48 -11.17
CA GLN A 486 14.70 -15.70 -9.80
C GLN A 486 14.81 -14.44 -8.94
N PRO A 487 15.26 -13.28 -9.46
CA PRO A 487 15.28 -12.05 -8.67
C PRO A 487 13.90 -11.61 -8.18
N ILE A 488 12.85 -11.93 -8.93
CA ILE A 488 11.47 -11.46 -8.68
C ILE A 488 10.63 -12.54 -8.00
N MET A 489 10.69 -13.78 -8.48
CA MET A 489 9.95 -14.94 -7.96
C MET A 489 10.95 -16.06 -7.59
N PRO A 490 11.68 -15.91 -6.49
CA PRO A 490 12.73 -16.86 -6.09
C PRO A 490 12.19 -18.25 -5.78
N SER A 491 11.02 -18.36 -5.17
CA SER A 491 10.41 -19.63 -4.76
C SER A 491 9.90 -20.41 -5.99
N ILE A 492 9.37 -19.71 -6.98
CA ILE A 492 8.97 -20.29 -8.27
C ILE A 492 10.19 -20.76 -9.07
N SER A 493 11.27 -19.98 -9.07
CA SER A 493 12.53 -20.40 -9.69
C SER A 493 13.05 -21.70 -9.07
N ASP A 494 13.06 -21.78 -7.73
CA ASP A 494 13.42 -22.99 -6.97
C ASP A 494 12.56 -24.20 -7.35
N ASN A 495 11.25 -23.98 -7.50
CA ASN A 495 10.33 -25.04 -7.88
C ASN A 495 10.58 -25.53 -9.32
N ILE A 496 10.84 -24.62 -10.27
CA ILE A 496 11.18 -25.00 -11.64
C ILE A 496 12.49 -25.79 -11.69
N PHE A 497 13.52 -25.35 -10.97
CA PHE A 497 14.79 -26.07 -10.88
C PHE A 497 14.63 -27.47 -10.26
N GLU A 498 13.80 -27.59 -9.23
CA GLU A 498 13.46 -28.90 -8.63
C GLU A 498 12.73 -29.81 -9.62
N GLN A 499 11.73 -29.30 -10.36
CA GLN A 499 11.02 -30.07 -11.37
C GLN A 499 11.91 -30.45 -12.57
N LEU A 500 12.90 -29.62 -12.90
CA LEU A 500 13.94 -29.95 -13.88
C LEU A 500 15.02 -30.85 -13.31
N ASN A 501 15.02 -31.16 -12.01
CA ASN A 501 16.06 -31.91 -11.32
C ASN A 501 17.46 -31.32 -11.52
N LEU A 502 17.58 -30.00 -11.33
CA LEU A 502 18.82 -29.24 -11.43
C LEU A 502 19.26 -28.76 -10.05
N GLU A 503 20.57 -28.67 -9.85
CA GLU A 503 21.14 -28.04 -8.67
C GLU A 503 20.84 -26.53 -8.68
N ARG A 504 20.47 -25.97 -7.53
CA ARG A 504 20.09 -24.55 -7.38
C ARG A 504 21.30 -23.61 -7.36
N LEU A 505 22.21 -23.76 -8.31
CA LEU A 505 23.40 -22.93 -8.49
C LEU A 505 23.11 -21.75 -9.43
N TYR A 506 22.21 -20.85 -9.03
CA TYR A 506 21.80 -19.75 -9.89
C TYR A 506 22.96 -18.85 -10.31
N SER A 507 23.16 -18.68 -11.62
CA SER A 507 24.12 -17.76 -12.19
C SER A 507 23.73 -17.38 -13.60
N LEU A 508 24.03 -16.14 -14.01
CA LEU A 508 23.88 -15.74 -15.40
C LEU A 508 24.77 -16.55 -16.35
N ASP A 509 25.88 -17.12 -15.86
CA ASP A 509 26.78 -17.99 -16.65
C ASP A 509 26.11 -19.30 -17.09
N LEU A 510 24.98 -19.65 -16.48
CA LEU A 510 24.18 -20.82 -16.85
C LEU A 510 23.14 -20.53 -17.92
N LEU A 511 22.89 -19.26 -18.25
CA LEU A 511 21.99 -18.90 -19.35
C LEU A 511 22.53 -19.49 -20.65
N LYS A 512 21.65 -19.98 -21.52
CA LYS A 512 21.99 -20.59 -22.81
C LYS A 512 22.78 -21.90 -22.74
N ASN A 513 23.34 -22.30 -21.59
CA ASN A 513 23.98 -23.60 -21.42
C ASN A 513 22.95 -24.73 -21.54
N LYS A 514 23.13 -25.60 -22.54
CA LYS A 514 22.14 -26.63 -22.85
C LYS A 514 22.19 -27.79 -21.86
N ILE A 515 21.03 -28.18 -21.35
CA ILE A 515 20.81 -29.46 -20.70
C ILE A 515 20.31 -30.46 -21.74
N SER A 516 20.94 -31.64 -21.80
CA SER A 516 20.66 -32.72 -22.75
C SER A 516 21.03 -34.05 -22.13
N ASN A 517 20.33 -35.11 -22.51
CA ASN A 517 20.43 -36.44 -21.89
C ASN A 517 20.24 -36.37 -20.36
N HIS A 518 19.32 -35.51 -19.92
CA HIS A 518 19.09 -35.19 -18.51
C HIS A 518 17.71 -35.66 -18.06
N SER A 519 17.61 -36.28 -16.88
CA SER A 519 16.33 -36.76 -16.35
C SER A 519 15.67 -35.68 -15.50
N ILE A 520 14.42 -35.33 -15.82
CA ILE A 520 13.63 -34.37 -15.05
C ILE A 520 13.11 -34.99 -13.75
N GLY A 521 12.67 -34.13 -12.83
CA GLY A 521 11.93 -34.51 -11.64
C GLY A 521 10.44 -34.73 -11.93
N THR A 522 9.62 -34.74 -10.89
CA THR A 522 8.17 -34.88 -11.02
C THR A 522 7.53 -33.53 -11.39
N PRO A 523 6.75 -33.45 -12.50
CA PRO A 523 6.01 -32.24 -12.85
C PRO A 523 4.96 -31.87 -11.80
N LYS A 524 4.82 -30.57 -11.50
CA LYS A 524 3.90 -30.02 -10.49
C LYS A 524 3.30 -28.71 -10.99
N VAL A 525 2.06 -28.42 -10.59
CA VAL A 525 1.42 -27.11 -10.87
C VAL A 525 2.13 -26.03 -10.06
N LEU A 526 2.60 -24.97 -10.73
CA LEU A 526 3.34 -23.87 -10.10
C LEU A 526 2.44 -22.84 -9.41
N PHE A 527 1.29 -22.54 -10.00
CA PHE A 527 0.41 -21.47 -9.54
C PHE A 527 -1.01 -21.99 -9.39
N LYS A 528 -1.62 -21.69 -8.23
CA LYS A 528 -3.05 -21.90 -8.03
C LYS A 528 -3.80 -20.70 -8.58
N LYS A 529 -4.86 -20.94 -9.35
CA LYS A 529 -5.76 -19.86 -9.79
C LYS A 529 -6.52 -19.28 -8.60
N LEU A 530 -6.78 -17.98 -8.66
CA LEU A 530 -7.56 -17.24 -7.70
C LEU A 530 -9.02 -17.18 -8.17
N GLU A 531 -9.91 -17.74 -7.37
CA GLU A 531 -11.35 -17.82 -7.67
C GLU A 531 -12.07 -16.52 -7.31
N ASP A 532 -13.16 -16.21 -8.01
CA ASP A 532 -13.93 -14.96 -7.82
C ASP A 532 -14.45 -14.80 -6.39
N GLU A 533 -14.88 -15.90 -5.76
CA GLU A 533 -15.36 -15.91 -4.38
C GLU A 533 -14.25 -15.55 -3.39
N GLN A 534 -13.09 -16.22 -3.49
CA GLN A 534 -11.91 -15.91 -2.68
C GLN A 534 -11.50 -14.43 -2.80
N ILE A 535 -11.49 -13.90 -4.02
CA ILE A 535 -11.12 -12.50 -4.28
C ILE A 535 -12.14 -11.53 -3.69
N SER A 536 -13.43 -11.83 -3.80
CA SER A 536 -14.51 -11.00 -3.24
C SER A 536 -14.43 -10.94 -1.71
N GLU A 537 -14.20 -12.08 -1.06
CA GLU A 537 -14.03 -12.16 0.40
C GLU A 537 -12.82 -11.36 0.88
N LEU A 538 -11.68 -11.48 0.19
CA LEU A 538 -10.47 -10.72 0.52
C LEU A 538 -10.68 -9.21 0.29
N GLN A 539 -11.32 -8.83 -0.82
CA GLN A 539 -11.64 -7.44 -1.09
C GLN A 539 -12.51 -6.83 0.01
N GLU A 540 -13.53 -7.55 0.48
CA GLU A 540 -14.37 -7.12 1.60
C GLU A 540 -13.54 -7.00 2.89
N LYS A 541 -12.74 -8.03 3.23
CA LYS A 541 -11.88 -8.07 4.44
C LYS A 541 -10.96 -6.84 4.54
N PHE A 542 -10.41 -6.38 3.42
CA PHE A 542 -9.42 -5.29 3.39
C PHE A 542 -9.97 -3.95 2.87
N SER A 543 -11.29 -3.82 2.73
CA SER A 543 -11.95 -2.57 2.28
C SER A 543 -12.02 -1.49 3.37
N GLY A 544 -11.62 -1.83 4.60
CA GLY A 544 -11.80 -0.99 5.78
C GLY A 544 -12.65 -1.68 6.84
N LYS A 545 -12.44 -1.31 8.10
CA LYS A 545 -13.53 -1.43 9.07
C LYS A 545 -14.61 -0.46 8.61
N GLN A 546 -15.77 -0.97 8.18
CA GLN A 546 -17.01 -0.22 8.44
C GLN A 546 -16.91 0.27 9.87
N ILE A 547 -17.22 1.54 10.15
CA ILE A 547 -17.38 2.01 11.52
C ILE A 547 -18.53 1.19 12.13
N LYS A 548 -18.19 0.03 12.66
CA LYS A 548 -18.94 -0.69 13.67
C LYS A 548 -18.62 0.06 14.94
N LEU A 549 -19.56 0.87 15.42
CA LEU A 549 -19.56 1.31 16.81
C LEU A 549 -19.40 0.08 17.73
N PRO A 550 -18.73 0.22 18.88
CA PRO A 550 -18.14 -0.91 19.58
C PRO A 550 -19.18 -1.98 19.94
N LYS A 551 -18.86 -3.23 19.60
CA LYS A 551 -19.31 -4.36 20.40
C LYS A 551 -18.52 -4.29 21.71
N GLU A 552 -19.16 -3.79 22.77
CA GLU A 552 -18.76 -4.19 24.11
C GLU A 552 -19.12 -5.67 24.28
N ASP A 553 -18.16 -6.46 24.75
CA ASP A 553 -18.48 -7.74 25.38
C ASP A 553 -19.36 -7.44 26.60
N LYS A 554 -20.66 -7.71 26.46
CA LYS A 554 -21.56 -7.92 27.58
C LYS A 554 -22.20 -9.28 27.46
N GLU A 555 -22.21 -9.95 28.61
CA GLU A 555 -23.12 -11.04 29.00
C GLU A 555 -24.54 -10.85 28.43
N PRO A 556 -25.35 -11.92 28.28
CA PRO A 556 -26.54 -11.90 27.44
C PRO A 556 -27.57 -10.87 27.92
N GLU A 557 -27.62 -9.70 27.27
CA GLU A 557 -28.59 -8.64 27.57
C GLU A 557 -29.80 -8.69 26.62
N ASN A 558 -30.96 -8.87 27.26
CA ASN A 558 -32.34 -8.87 26.78
C ASN A 558 -32.66 -8.23 25.40
N ASP A 559 -33.32 -9.03 24.57
CA ASP A 559 -33.97 -8.75 23.27
C ASP A 559 -34.87 -7.49 23.22
N LYS A 560 -35.22 -6.90 24.38
CA LYS A 560 -36.08 -5.71 24.49
C LYS A 560 -35.37 -4.38 24.23
N SER A 561 -34.05 -4.26 24.48
CA SER A 561 -33.34 -2.97 24.31
C SER A 561 -33.06 -2.64 22.84
N LYS A 562 -32.72 -3.67 22.04
CA LYS A 562 -32.45 -3.55 20.60
C LYS A 562 -33.69 -3.14 19.81
N LEU A 563 -34.83 -3.78 20.09
CA LEU A 563 -36.11 -3.43 19.45
C LEU A 563 -36.51 -1.98 19.73
N THR A 564 -36.21 -1.47 20.92
CA THR A 564 -36.52 -0.08 21.30
C THR A 564 -35.70 0.93 20.47
N GLN A 565 -34.41 0.66 20.26
CA GLN A 565 -33.54 1.50 19.41
C GLN A 565 -33.96 1.44 17.93
N THR A 566 -34.31 0.25 17.42
CA THR A 566 -34.84 0.09 16.05
C THR A 566 -36.11 0.94 15.86
N LYS A 567 -37.05 0.90 16.82
CA LYS A 567 -38.29 1.70 16.77
C LYS A 567 -38.00 3.21 16.78
N GLU A 568 -37.05 3.65 17.59
CA GLU A 568 -36.66 5.05 17.66
C GLU A 568 -36.07 5.56 16.34
N ALA A 569 -35.18 4.78 15.71
CA ALA A 569 -34.63 5.13 14.40
C ALA A 569 -35.70 5.16 13.30
N LEU A 570 -36.58 4.15 13.25
CA LEU A 570 -37.69 4.08 12.30
C LEU A 570 -38.66 5.26 12.42
N SER A 571 -38.87 5.78 13.64
CA SER A 571 -39.79 6.88 13.88
C SER A 571 -39.45 8.15 13.09
N LYS A 572 -38.17 8.32 12.72
CA LYS A 572 -37.62 9.50 12.06
C LYS A 572 -37.86 9.53 10.55
N PHE A 573 -38.20 8.40 9.94
CA PHE A 573 -38.35 8.30 8.48
C PHE A 573 -39.73 8.75 8.00
N ASP A 574 -39.79 9.62 6.99
CA ASP A 574 -41.04 9.95 6.27
C ASP A 574 -41.09 9.10 4.99
N LEU A 575 -41.77 7.94 5.06
CA LEU A 575 -41.98 7.07 3.92
C LEU A 575 -43.33 7.36 3.26
N ARG A 576 -43.34 7.58 1.95
CA ARG A 576 -44.56 7.89 1.19
C ARG A 576 -44.66 7.08 -0.09
N VAL A 577 -45.87 6.90 -0.59
CA VAL A 577 -46.11 6.34 -1.92
C VAL A 577 -46.09 7.46 -2.95
N ALA A 578 -45.26 7.34 -3.98
CA ALA A 578 -45.19 8.25 -5.10
C ALA A 578 -45.49 7.54 -6.43
N GLU A 579 -46.08 8.22 -7.39
CA GLU A 579 -46.29 7.72 -8.74
C GLU A 579 -45.21 8.27 -9.68
N ILE A 580 -44.57 7.40 -10.45
CA ILE A 580 -43.55 7.81 -11.43
C ILE A 580 -44.27 8.37 -12.67
N ILE A 581 -44.09 9.67 -12.95
CA ILE A 581 -44.75 10.38 -14.05
C ILE A 581 -43.94 10.29 -15.35
N SER A 582 -42.63 10.42 -15.25
CA SER A 582 -41.71 10.34 -16.39
C SER A 582 -40.35 9.83 -15.97
N VAL A 583 -39.70 9.10 -16.87
CA VAL A 583 -38.36 8.55 -16.68
C VAL A 583 -37.49 8.89 -17.88
N GLU A 584 -36.36 9.53 -17.63
CA GLU A 584 -35.36 9.87 -18.65
C GLU A 584 -34.02 9.23 -18.29
N LYS A 585 -33.24 8.80 -19.28
CA LYS A 585 -31.86 8.37 -19.03
C LYS A 585 -31.00 9.57 -18.69
N HIS A 586 -30.15 9.44 -17.67
CA HIS A 586 -29.27 10.51 -17.26
C HIS A 586 -28.24 10.83 -18.37
N PRO A 587 -28.12 12.08 -18.84
CA PRO A 587 -27.32 12.43 -20.02
C PRO A 587 -25.81 12.23 -19.81
N GLN A 588 -25.36 12.24 -18.55
CA GLN A 588 -23.95 12.09 -18.17
C GLN A 588 -23.66 10.82 -17.36
N ALA A 589 -24.60 9.86 -17.30
CA ALA A 589 -24.40 8.63 -16.52
C ALA A 589 -25.21 7.44 -17.07
N ASP A 590 -24.50 6.43 -17.61
CA ASP A 590 -25.11 5.27 -18.29
C ASP A 590 -25.93 4.35 -17.39
N LYS A 591 -25.80 4.49 -16.06
CA LYS A 591 -26.47 3.65 -15.06
C LYS A 591 -27.60 4.35 -14.31
N LEU A 592 -27.88 5.62 -14.60
CA LEU A 592 -28.84 6.41 -13.84
C LEU A 592 -30.07 6.77 -14.68
N PHE A 593 -31.23 6.68 -14.05
CA PHE A 593 -32.46 7.30 -14.52
C PHE A 593 -32.72 8.59 -13.74
N ILE A 594 -33.41 9.53 -14.37
CA ILE A 594 -33.98 10.72 -13.76
C ILE A 594 -35.50 10.53 -13.78
N GLU A 595 -36.08 10.32 -12.61
CA GLU A 595 -37.51 10.11 -12.43
C GLU A 595 -38.19 11.37 -11.90
N LYS A 596 -39.23 11.83 -12.59
CA LYS A 596 -40.20 12.76 -11.98
C LYS A 596 -41.29 11.96 -11.31
N ILE A 597 -41.47 12.19 -10.02
CA ILE A 597 -42.47 11.50 -9.20
C ILE A 597 -43.54 12.48 -8.73
N SER A 598 -44.78 12.01 -8.60
CA SER A 598 -45.91 12.72 -7.98
C SER A 598 -46.22 12.12 -6.62
N LEU A 599 -46.41 12.97 -5.63
CA LEU A 599 -46.93 12.65 -4.30
C LEU A 599 -48.37 13.17 -4.13
N GLY A 600 -49.08 13.42 -5.24
CA GLY A 600 -50.38 14.08 -5.25
C GLY A 600 -50.20 15.57 -5.57
N ASP A 601 -50.12 16.40 -4.53
CA ASP A 601 -50.04 17.87 -4.67
C ASP A 601 -48.60 18.39 -4.90
N GLU A 602 -47.61 17.51 -4.82
CA GLU A 602 -46.19 17.84 -4.95
C GLU A 602 -45.52 16.92 -5.98
N GLN A 603 -44.63 17.48 -6.81
CA GLN A 603 -43.76 16.72 -7.70
C GLN A 603 -42.30 16.91 -7.30
N ARG A 604 -41.50 15.84 -7.46
CA ARG A 604 -40.06 15.83 -7.16
C ARG A 604 -39.27 15.10 -8.22
N THR A 605 -38.00 15.43 -8.31
CA THR A 605 -37.01 14.68 -9.10
C THR A 605 -36.25 13.73 -8.18
N ILE A 606 -36.19 12.46 -8.55
CA ILE A 606 -35.31 11.46 -7.95
C ILE A 606 -34.37 10.94 -9.05
N VAL A 607 -33.15 10.57 -8.66
CA VAL A 607 -32.18 9.92 -9.56
C VAL A 607 -31.90 8.53 -9.02
N SER A 608 -32.20 7.48 -9.79
CA SER A 608 -32.05 6.09 -9.36
C SER A 608 -31.08 5.28 -10.23
N GLY A 609 -30.48 4.25 -9.65
CA GLY A 609 -29.58 3.31 -10.33
C GLY A 609 -30.28 2.14 -11.02
N LEU A 610 -31.51 2.31 -11.51
CA LEU A 610 -32.33 1.22 -12.04
C LEU A 610 -32.03 0.84 -13.50
N VAL A 611 -31.12 1.55 -14.18
CA VAL A 611 -30.74 1.24 -15.57
C VAL A 611 -30.05 -0.12 -15.63
N GLY A 612 -30.55 -0.99 -16.51
CA GLY A 612 -30.11 -2.39 -16.61
C GLY A 612 -30.94 -3.36 -15.76
N HIS A 613 -31.82 -2.86 -14.90
CA HIS A 613 -32.79 -3.67 -14.15
C HIS A 613 -34.24 -3.46 -14.61
N TYR A 614 -34.56 -2.28 -15.15
CA TYR A 614 -35.85 -1.91 -15.73
C TYR A 614 -35.66 -1.03 -16.98
N SER A 615 -36.63 -1.04 -17.88
CA SER A 615 -36.79 -0.03 -18.93
C SER A 615 -37.53 1.20 -18.40
N ALA A 616 -37.43 2.33 -19.12
CA ALA A 616 -38.12 3.56 -18.71
C ALA A 616 -39.65 3.39 -18.74
N GLU A 617 -40.15 2.66 -19.72
CA GLU A 617 -41.58 2.37 -19.93
C GLU A 617 -42.15 1.47 -18.82
N GLU A 618 -41.34 0.56 -18.28
CA GLU A 618 -41.75 -0.31 -17.16
C GLU A 618 -41.89 0.44 -15.83
N LEU A 619 -41.31 1.63 -15.72
CA LEU A 619 -41.31 2.42 -14.49
C LEU A 619 -42.44 3.45 -14.45
N VAL A 620 -42.80 4.03 -15.60
CA VAL A 620 -43.86 5.05 -15.69
C VAL A 620 -45.21 4.47 -15.22
N GLY A 621 -45.91 5.22 -14.37
CA GLY A 621 -47.19 4.84 -13.76
C GLY A 621 -47.09 3.91 -12.55
N LYS A 622 -45.90 3.41 -12.20
CA LYS A 622 -45.72 2.61 -10.98
C LYS A 622 -45.85 3.49 -9.74
N LYS A 623 -46.58 2.97 -8.75
CA LYS A 623 -46.70 3.57 -7.41
C LYS A 623 -45.71 2.91 -6.46
N ILE A 624 -44.65 3.63 -6.12
CA ILE A 624 -43.46 3.14 -5.45
C ILE A 624 -43.28 3.81 -4.09
N VAL A 625 -42.68 3.10 -3.13
CA VAL A 625 -42.32 3.67 -1.83
C VAL A 625 -41.06 4.52 -1.95
N VAL A 626 -41.10 5.72 -1.40
CA VAL A 626 -39.98 6.67 -1.41
C VAL A 626 -39.66 7.17 -0.01
N VAL A 627 -38.38 7.45 0.23
CA VAL A 627 -37.92 8.18 1.43
C VAL A 627 -38.05 9.68 1.15
N TYR A 628 -39.09 10.29 1.69
CA TYR A 628 -39.49 11.67 1.39
C TYR A 628 -38.60 12.72 2.06
N ASN A 629 -38.18 12.46 3.30
CA ASN A 629 -37.34 13.37 4.09
C ASN A 629 -35.83 13.05 3.97
N LEU A 630 -35.40 12.31 2.94
CA LEU A 630 -33.97 12.11 2.71
C LEU A 630 -33.33 13.43 2.26
N LYS A 631 -32.19 13.77 2.86
CA LYS A 631 -31.42 14.97 2.51
C LYS A 631 -31.11 14.99 1.00
N PRO A 632 -31.47 16.06 0.26
CA PRO A 632 -31.21 16.14 -1.16
C PRO A 632 -29.71 15.99 -1.50
N ALA A 633 -29.42 15.27 -2.58
CA ALA A 633 -28.06 15.01 -3.02
C ALA A 633 -27.92 15.25 -4.53
N GLU A 634 -26.81 15.86 -4.94
CA GLU A 634 -26.51 16.09 -6.35
C GLU A 634 -25.83 14.85 -6.94
N LEU A 635 -26.51 14.19 -7.88
CA LEU A 635 -26.04 12.99 -8.56
C LEU A 635 -25.72 13.35 -10.00
N ARG A 636 -24.42 13.48 -10.30
CA ARG A 636 -23.90 13.80 -11.64
C ARG A 636 -24.52 15.07 -12.25
N GLY A 637 -24.72 16.09 -11.41
CA GLY A 637 -25.26 17.40 -11.83
C GLY A 637 -26.78 17.52 -11.73
N VAL A 638 -27.49 16.47 -11.31
CA VAL A 638 -28.95 16.50 -11.10
C VAL A 638 -29.27 16.33 -9.63
N LEU A 639 -30.07 17.25 -9.07
CA LEU A 639 -30.48 17.21 -7.67
C LEU A 639 -31.55 16.12 -7.46
N SER A 640 -31.22 15.07 -6.72
CA SER A 640 -32.17 14.05 -6.26
C SER A 640 -32.77 14.45 -4.92
N GLN A 641 -34.10 14.55 -4.84
CA GLN A 641 -34.84 15.06 -3.69
C GLN A 641 -35.57 13.96 -2.90
N GLY A 642 -34.96 12.77 -2.86
CA GLY A 642 -35.48 11.57 -2.21
C GLY A 642 -34.79 10.31 -2.74
N MET A 643 -35.32 9.15 -2.33
CA MET A 643 -34.84 7.84 -2.80
C MET A 643 -36.00 6.88 -2.99
N LEU A 644 -35.99 6.11 -4.09
CA LEU A 644 -36.93 5.01 -4.36
C LEU A 644 -36.47 3.76 -3.60
N LEU A 645 -37.40 3.01 -2.99
CA LEU A 645 -37.06 1.75 -2.32
C LEU A 645 -37.11 0.54 -3.26
N ALA A 646 -36.04 -0.24 -3.26
CA ALA A 646 -35.96 -1.50 -4.00
C ALA A 646 -35.31 -2.62 -3.16
N ALA A 647 -35.84 -3.83 -3.25
CA ALA A 647 -35.25 -5.04 -2.68
C ALA A 647 -34.15 -5.61 -3.60
N GLY A 648 -33.01 -5.97 -3.03
CA GLY A 648 -31.89 -6.59 -3.75
C GLY A 648 -31.54 -7.99 -3.24
N GLN A 649 -31.33 -8.92 -4.17
CA GLN A 649 -30.80 -10.26 -3.92
C GLN A 649 -29.77 -10.63 -5.00
N GLY A 650 -28.47 -10.59 -4.65
CA GLY A 650 -27.38 -10.76 -5.63
C GLY A 650 -27.40 -9.67 -6.71
N LYS A 651 -27.51 -10.07 -7.99
CA LYS A 651 -27.61 -9.14 -9.14
C LYS A 651 -29.05 -8.73 -9.48
N LYS A 652 -30.06 -9.22 -8.76
CA LYS A 652 -31.49 -8.94 -9.04
C LYS A 652 -31.99 -7.80 -8.16
N VAL A 653 -32.82 -6.94 -8.74
CA VAL A 653 -33.46 -5.78 -8.09
C VAL A 653 -34.96 -5.82 -8.35
N GLY A 654 -35.76 -5.67 -7.29
CA GLY A 654 -37.23 -5.63 -7.27
C GLY A 654 -37.73 -4.36 -6.60
N LEU A 655 -38.74 -3.69 -7.15
CA LEU A 655 -39.26 -2.43 -6.61
C LEU A 655 -40.25 -2.69 -5.47
N VAL A 656 -40.22 -1.84 -4.44
CA VAL A 656 -41.22 -1.86 -3.36
C VAL A 656 -42.43 -1.01 -3.79
N LEU A 657 -43.50 -1.67 -4.21
CA LEU A 657 -44.69 -1.05 -4.81
C LEU A 657 -45.91 -1.06 -3.89
N CYS A 658 -46.75 -0.04 -4.01
CA CYS A 658 -48.05 0.08 -3.36
C CYS A 658 -49.14 0.42 -4.41
N PRO A 659 -49.53 -0.53 -5.29
CA PRO A 659 -50.34 -0.25 -6.48
C PRO A 659 -51.73 0.35 -6.16
N ASP A 660 -52.32 -0.07 -5.05
CA ASP A 660 -53.67 0.33 -4.64
C ASP A 660 -53.70 1.63 -3.82
N ALA A 661 -52.53 2.19 -3.45
CA ALA A 661 -52.46 3.41 -2.66
C ALA A 661 -52.63 4.67 -3.52
N LYS A 662 -53.04 5.79 -2.91
CA LYS A 662 -53.02 7.10 -3.57
C LYS A 662 -51.61 7.73 -3.44
N PRO A 663 -51.08 8.42 -4.46
CA PRO A 663 -49.86 9.22 -4.30
C PRO A 663 -49.95 10.14 -3.07
N GLY A 664 -48.87 10.23 -2.31
CA GLY A 664 -48.80 10.98 -1.05
C GLY A 664 -49.20 10.18 0.20
N THR A 665 -49.71 8.95 0.06
CA THR A 665 -50.03 8.08 1.21
C THR A 665 -48.78 7.86 2.06
N LYS A 666 -48.87 8.19 3.35
CA LYS A 666 -47.79 7.94 4.32
C LYS A 666 -47.79 6.50 4.80
N LEU A 667 -46.61 5.92 4.88
CA LEU A 667 -46.37 4.59 5.44
C LEU A 667 -45.71 4.72 6.81
N MET A 668 -45.95 3.74 7.67
CA MET A 668 -45.41 3.71 9.02
C MET A 668 -45.05 2.29 9.41
N PHE A 669 -44.18 2.13 10.39
CA PHE A 669 -43.84 0.82 10.92
C PHE A 669 -44.80 0.45 12.05
N LYS A 670 -45.26 -0.81 12.05
CA LYS A 670 -46.23 -1.30 13.04
C LYS A 670 -45.70 -1.13 14.45
N ASP A 671 -46.53 -0.64 15.38
CA ASP A 671 -46.13 -0.41 16.77
C ASP A 671 -44.95 0.56 16.95
N VAL A 672 -44.73 1.47 16.00
CA VAL A 672 -43.80 2.61 16.06
C VAL A 672 -44.59 3.91 16.06
N GLN A 673 -44.34 4.77 17.05
CA GLN A 673 -44.89 6.12 17.05
C GLN A 673 -44.03 6.99 16.12
N MET A 674 -44.55 7.33 14.94
CA MET A 674 -43.81 8.11 13.95
C MET A 674 -43.64 9.57 14.42
N ASN A 675 -42.40 10.06 14.34
CA ASN A 675 -42.03 11.46 14.55
C ASN A 675 -40.98 11.86 13.49
N PRO A 676 -41.39 12.03 12.21
CA PRO A 676 -40.44 12.19 11.12
C PRO A 676 -39.59 13.46 11.29
N GLU A 677 -38.29 13.32 11.13
CA GLU A 677 -37.36 14.46 11.16
C GLU A 677 -37.49 15.30 9.88
N LYS A 678 -37.03 16.56 9.94
CA LYS A 678 -37.10 17.46 8.79
C LYS A 678 -36.26 16.95 7.61
N GLU A 679 -35.08 16.45 7.90
CA GLU A 679 -34.17 15.81 6.93
C GLU A 679 -33.43 14.65 7.63
N VAL A 680 -33.24 13.55 6.91
CA VAL A 680 -32.50 12.36 7.36
C VAL A 680 -31.35 12.14 6.38
N SER A 681 -30.15 11.87 6.89
CA SER A 681 -29.00 11.51 6.06
C SER A 681 -29.11 10.09 5.50
N ILE A 682 -28.42 9.82 4.40
CA ILE A 682 -28.40 8.48 3.79
C ILE A 682 -27.82 7.41 4.75
N ASP A 683 -26.85 7.79 5.58
CA ASP A 683 -26.26 6.90 6.58
C ASP A 683 -27.24 6.60 7.72
N GLU A 684 -28.04 7.59 8.16
CA GLU A 684 -29.10 7.38 9.14
C GLU A 684 -30.21 6.48 8.59
N PHE A 685 -30.60 6.64 7.33
CA PHE A 685 -31.56 5.74 6.70
C PHE A 685 -31.04 4.29 6.63
N PHE A 686 -29.78 4.09 6.19
CA PHE A 686 -29.18 2.75 6.11
C PHE A 686 -28.72 2.17 7.45
N SER A 687 -28.80 2.94 8.54
CA SER A 687 -28.56 2.44 9.91
C SER A 687 -29.61 1.41 10.35
N VAL A 688 -30.82 1.45 9.75
CA VAL A 688 -31.87 0.46 9.97
C VAL A 688 -31.94 -0.47 8.77
N GLU A 689 -31.74 -1.78 9.01
CA GLU A 689 -31.85 -2.75 7.93
C GLU A 689 -33.31 -3.08 7.61
N LEU A 690 -33.75 -2.66 6.43
CA LEU A 690 -35.03 -3.06 5.85
C LEU A 690 -34.86 -4.33 5.01
N ARG A 691 -35.81 -5.25 5.12
CA ARG A 691 -35.86 -6.50 4.35
C ARG A 691 -37.22 -6.71 3.72
N ALA A 692 -37.23 -7.21 2.49
CA ALA A 692 -38.41 -7.69 1.80
C ALA A 692 -38.53 -9.20 2.03
N GLU A 693 -39.67 -9.64 2.58
CA GLU A 693 -40.00 -11.05 2.80
C GLU A 693 -41.49 -11.25 2.49
N LYS A 694 -41.84 -12.27 1.69
CA LYS A 694 -43.24 -12.58 1.32
C LYS A 694 -44.06 -11.38 0.81
N GLY A 695 -43.44 -10.51 0.00
CA GLY A 695 -44.10 -9.32 -0.56
C GLY A 695 -44.31 -8.16 0.42
N LYS A 696 -43.75 -8.24 1.63
CA LYS A 696 -43.84 -7.21 2.68
C LYS A 696 -42.46 -6.69 3.03
N VAL A 697 -42.40 -5.48 3.59
CA VAL A 697 -41.15 -4.87 4.07
C VAL A 697 -41.14 -4.87 5.59
N PHE A 698 -40.01 -5.29 6.17
CA PHE A 698 -39.79 -5.38 7.60
C PHE A 698 -38.50 -4.68 8.01
N ALA A 699 -38.50 -4.13 9.22
CA ALA A 699 -37.30 -3.80 9.98
C ALA A 699 -37.26 -4.72 11.20
N GLU A 700 -36.33 -5.67 11.23
CA GLU A 700 -36.38 -6.80 12.18
C GLU A 700 -37.75 -7.52 12.11
N SER A 701 -38.55 -7.53 13.19
CA SER A 701 -39.91 -8.09 13.21
C SER A 701 -41.02 -7.05 12.96
N ILE A 702 -40.67 -5.81 12.61
CA ILE A 702 -41.59 -4.68 12.53
C ILE A 702 -42.00 -4.45 11.08
N GLU A 703 -43.27 -4.72 10.76
CA GLU A 703 -43.81 -4.59 9.40
C GLU A 703 -44.06 -3.13 9.00
N LEU A 704 -43.73 -2.76 7.77
CA LEU A 704 -44.16 -1.52 7.13
C LEU A 704 -45.63 -1.63 6.73
N ILE A 705 -46.45 -0.74 7.28
CA ILE A 705 -47.91 -0.69 7.12
C ILE A 705 -48.35 0.70 6.60
N GLY A 706 -49.65 0.85 6.36
CA GLY A 706 -50.26 2.08 5.82
C GLY A 706 -50.78 1.92 4.39
N ALA A 707 -50.17 1.03 3.61
CA ALA A 707 -50.71 0.49 2.36
C ALA A 707 -50.20 -0.94 2.15
N LYS A 708 -50.88 -1.71 1.30
CA LYS A 708 -50.41 -3.04 0.91
C LYS A 708 -49.16 -2.90 0.04
N THR A 709 -48.01 -3.28 0.59
CA THR A 709 -46.76 -3.39 -0.16
C THR A 709 -46.76 -4.67 -1.00
N THR A 710 -46.05 -4.61 -2.12
CA THR A 710 -45.71 -5.74 -2.99
C THR A 710 -44.29 -5.53 -3.50
N ILE A 711 -43.51 -6.59 -3.69
CA ILE A 711 -42.20 -6.50 -4.32
C ILE A 711 -42.30 -7.15 -5.69
N ASP A 712 -42.04 -6.38 -6.74
CA ASP A 712 -42.06 -6.98 -8.08
C ASP A 712 -40.91 -7.98 -8.25
N LYS A 713 -41.13 -8.98 -9.12
CA LYS A 713 -40.23 -10.14 -9.32
C LYS A 713 -40.12 -11.11 -8.12
N ASP A 714 -41.03 -11.02 -7.15
CA ASP A 714 -41.11 -11.87 -5.94
C ASP A 714 -39.76 -11.99 -5.21
N LEU A 715 -38.99 -10.90 -5.18
CA LEU A 715 -37.65 -10.88 -4.60
C LEU A 715 -37.70 -10.73 -3.08
N GLU A 716 -36.92 -11.59 -2.41
CA GLU A 716 -36.66 -11.51 -0.97
C GLU A 716 -35.22 -11.07 -0.73
N GLY A 717 -35.01 -10.06 0.10
CA GLY A 717 -33.67 -9.51 0.30
C GLY A 717 -33.66 -8.13 0.95
N LYS A 718 -32.48 -7.53 1.02
CA LYS A 718 -32.29 -6.22 1.66
C LYS A 718 -32.94 -5.12 0.81
N VAL A 719 -33.77 -4.29 1.43
CA VAL A 719 -34.35 -3.11 0.80
C VAL A 719 -33.37 -1.96 0.92
N LYS A 720 -33.11 -1.28 -0.19
CA LYS A 720 -32.19 -0.14 -0.30
C LYS A 720 -32.81 0.98 -1.10
#